data_AF-A0A0Q7PGY7-F1
#
_entry.id   AF-A0A0Q7PGY7-F1
#
_cell.length_a   1.000
_cell.length_b   1.000
_cell.length_c   1.000
_cell.angle_alpha   90.00
_cell.angle_beta   90.00
_cell.angle_gamma   90.00
#
_symmetry.space_group_name_H-M   'P 1'
#
loop_
_entity.id
_entity.type
_entity.pdbx_description
1 polymer ?
#
loop_
_entity_poly.entity_id
_entity_poly.type
_entity_poly.pdbx_seq_one_letter_code
_entity_poly.pdbx_strand_id
1 'polypeptide(L)'
;MIENVLPIAELRAHARATAKPYAQKSVHPKLVADEMGKGWSVVKAGKVSVRLKRDKPHGVALEDRVWTLFYRMGFDSMSGLGGAKLRLTHQDSSSPINQLDVVAIDPDVALAVECKSSVNFVKRPQFQEELAKLAQMRERVAKSVSAAFPSPHKRHSVLAFFLNNIQLTEADRERARTANVLLFDERDLEYYEKLVSHLGPAAKYQMYADMLPGKSIAGLSIKVPAVKAKMGPYNCYTFPASPEYLLKIAYVSHRSKGKASDIHTYQRMISKPRLKRIREYISDHGIFPTNIVVNIEKKCLDFQRVKQENEQADRDASGILGWLELKPAFKSAWIIDGQHRLYSYSGHPFAKSGHIAVLAFEGIAPSAQAKLFIDINAKQKSVKPSLLQELFAELHWDADSAIVRVQAIVSKAVQVLDADKDSPFYGRIQLADSTKDSLRCISLTSLFRAIERQDFFIVKENKGVVVEGGAFWRGQNEETLARTVYVLKSWFSHIRSGAPEWWDLGSKDGGGLAMNDSVSACTMVLRSVIQHLETNGSKLVRLDDEDLSAILKPYALALANHFGQMTEQDRKRYRDLRGVQGQTTRMRRAQQALKAQFPNFDPPGLQEFLRREKEQTNLRAKAIIDRLEQLLQSIVVQELKQEFADDGDSWWIQGVPKAVRLEVAKRSENDDNKRGKRESYLDLIDYRSIALSQWQLFQQLLGYGKKTESKDRQTKWLQEINEMRNVVAHASSGVSLSVEQVALLESHEQWLRQKQKAVADEMDEDSDLVEDAETE
;
A
#
# COMPACT_ATOMS: atom_id res chain seq x y z
N MET A 1 7.90 47.66 4.86
CA MET A 1 6.47 47.30 4.82
C MET A 1 6.30 46.05 3.99
N ILE A 2 5.24 45.27 4.22
CA ILE A 2 4.86 44.16 3.33
C ILE A 2 3.95 44.71 2.23
N GLU A 3 4.27 44.41 0.99
CA GLU A 3 3.59 44.94 -0.20
C GLU A 3 3.06 43.81 -1.08
N ASN A 4 2.17 44.16 -2.01
CA ASN A 4 1.48 43.21 -2.88
C ASN A 4 0.68 42.15 -2.11
N VAL A 5 -0.02 42.57 -1.05
CA VAL A 5 -0.98 41.74 -0.32
C VAL A 5 -2.34 42.43 -0.40
N LEU A 6 -3.32 41.73 -0.97
CA LEU A 6 -4.61 42.29 -1.37
C LEU A 6 -5.77 41.55 -0.68
N PRO A 7 -6.91 42.21 -0.45
CA PRO A 7 -8.13 41.55 0.01
C PRO A 7 -8.56 40.43 -0.95
N ILE A 8 -9.07 39.32 -0.42
CA ILE A 8 -9.46 38.15 -1.24
C ILE A 8 -10.49 38.48 -2.34
N ALA A 9 -11.34 39.49 -2.12
CA ALA A 9 -12.34 39.93 -3.09
C ALA A 9 -11.72 40.43 -4.41
N GLU A 10 -10.53 41.01 -4.36
CA GLU A 10 -9.80 41.55 -5.52
C GLU A 10 -9.02 40.47 -6.29
N LEU A 11 -8.83 39.30 -5.68
CA LEU A 11 -7.97 38.24 -6.21
C LEU A 11 -8.68 37.23 -7.10
N ARG A 12 -9.96 37.45 -7.43
CA ARG A 12 -10.78 36.52 -8.26
C ARG A 12 -10.16 36.23 -9.63
N ALA A 13 -9.60 37.23 -10.29
CA ALA A 13 -8.97 37.06 -11.60
C ALA A 13 -7.68 36.24 -11.49
N HIS A 14 -6.87 36.52 -10.45
CA HIS A 14 -5.65 35.77 -10.16
C HIS A 14 -5.98 34.30 -9.85
N ALA A 15 -6.98 34.04 -9.01
CA ALA A 15 -7.45 32.68 -8.68
C ALA A 15 -7.88 31.85 -9.90
N ARG A 16 -8.52 32.48 -10.89
CA ARG A 16 -8.89 31.80 -12.15
C ARG A 16 -7.65 31.44 -12.99
N ALA A 17 -6.58 32.22 -12.90
CA ALA A 17 -5.34 31.98 -13.63
C ALA A 17 -4.46 30.93 -12.95
N THR A 18 -4.32 30.99 -11.62
CA THR A 18 -3.50 30.04 -10.83
C THR A 18 -4.13 28.63 -10.83
N ALA A 19 -5.46 28.51 -10.78
CA ALA A 19 -6.15 27.22 -10.73
C ALA A 19 -5.97 26.33 -11.98
N LYS A 20 -5.44 26.87 -13.09
CA LYS A 20 -5.14 26.09 -14.30
C LYS A 20 -3.73 25.49 -14.21
N PRO A 21 -3.52 24.23 -14.61
CA PRO A 21 -2.18 23.62 -14.62
C PRO A 21 -1.26 24.19 -15.72
N TYR A 22 -1.83 24.95 -16.66
CA TYR A 22 -1.12 25.55 -17.79
C TYR A 22 -1.29 27.07 -17.82
N ALA A 23 -0.28 27.75 -18.37
CA ALA A 23 -0.40 29.14 -18.81
C ALA A 23 -1.21 29.19 -20.11
N GLN A 24 -1.95 30.28 -20.31
CA GLN A 24 -2.78 30.47 -21.49
C GLN A 24 -2.63 31.90 -22.02
N LYS A 25 -2.51 32.06 -23.33
CA LYS A 25 -2.55 33.36 -24.01
C LYS A 25 -3.28 33.27 -25.34
N SER A 26 -3.74 34.41 -25.84
CA SER A 26 -4.28 34.53 -27.20
C SER A 26 -3.30 35.33 -28.05
N VAL A 27 -2.99 34.84 -29.24
CA VAL A 27 -2.09 35.51 -30.19
C VAL A 27 -2.75 35.62 -31.57
N HIS A 28 -2.24 36.52 -32.41
CA HIS A 28 -2.66 36.60 -33.80
C HIS A 28 -2.25 35.33 -34.57
N PRO A 29 -3.05 34.82 -35.54
CA PRO A 29 -2.75 33.57 -36.28
C PRO A 29 -1.33 33.50 -36.86
N LYS A 30 -0.77 34.63 -37.31
CA LYS A 30 0.59 34.72 -37.86
C LYS A 30 1.70 34.37 -36.85
N LEU A 31 1.46 34.55 -35.55
CA LEU A 31 2.45 34.30 -34.49
C LEU A 31 2.38 32.86 -33.94
N VAL A 32 1.46 32.03 -34.44
CA VAL A 32 1.23 30.69 -33.90
C VAL A 32 2.45 29.78 -34.09
N ALA A 33 3.08 29.82 -35.29
CA ALA A 33 4.26 29.01 -35.58
C ALA A 33 5.42 29.33 -34.62
N ASP A 34 5.72 30.62 -34.42
CA ASP A 34 6.78 31.07 -33.51
C ASP A 34 6.52 30.66 -32.06
N GLU A 35 5.26 30.76 -31.62
CA GLU A 35 4.88 30.39 -30.26
C GLU A 35 4.87 28.88 -30.05
N MET A 36 4.53 28.09 -31.07
CA MET A 36 4.69 26.63 -31.02
C MET A 36 6.15 26.23 -30.87
N GLY A 37 7.09 26.93 -31.51
CA GLY A 37 8.53 26.77 -31.29
C GLY A 37 8.99 27.04 -29.85
N LYS A 38 8.23 27.84 -29.08
CA LYS A 38 8.48 28.13 -27.66
C LYS A 38 7.74 27.16 -26.70
N GLY A 39 7.25 26.03 -27.22
CA GLY A 39 6.56 24.98 -26.47
C GLY A 39 5.08 25.25 -26.20
N TRP A 40 4.44 26.20 -26.90
CA TRP A 40 3.00 26.39 -26.80
C TRP A 40 2.22 25.44 -27.72
N SER A 41 1.03 25.03 -27.31
CA SER A 41 0.11 24.19 -28.09
C SER A 41 -1.22 24.89 -28.33
N VAL A 42 -1.80 24.68 -29.51
CA VAL A 42 -3.09 25.29 -29.88
C VAL A 42 -4.22 24.63 -29.10
N VAL A 43 -5.05 25.44 -28.45
CA VAL A 43 -6.27 25.00 -27.77
C VAL A 43 -7.50 25.24 -28.65
N LYS A 44 -7.56 26.43 -29.25
CA LYS A 44 -8.68 26.84 -30.10
C LYS A 44 -8.18 27.82 -31.16
N ALA A 45 -8.35 27.47 -32.43
CA ALA A 45 -8.08 28.36 -33.54
C ALA A 45 -9.33 29.19 -33.85
N GLY A 46 -9.17 30.51 -33.95
CA GLY A 46 -10.19 31.43 -34.43
C GLY A 46 -9.64 32.28 -35.58
N LYS A 47 -10.53 32.94 -36.33
CA LYS A 47 -10.15 33.73 -37.52
C LYS A 47 -9.24 34.92 -37.21
N VAL A 48 -9.41 35.55 -36.04
CA VAL A 48 -8.70 36.78 -35.64
C VAL A 48 -7.70 36.52 -34.50
N SER A 49 -7.92 35.47 -33.70
CA SER A 49 -7.01 35.09 -32.62
C SER A 49 -6.99 33.58 -32.43
N VAL A 50 -5.82 33.06 -32.07
CA VAL A 50 -5.59 31.66 -31.74
C VAL A 50 -5.20 31.58 -30.28
N ARG A 51 -5.92 30.74 -29.52
CA ARG A 51 -5.69 30.50 -28.11
C ARG A 51 -4.68 29.38 -27.94
N LEU A 52 -3.62 29.66 -27.19
CA LEU A 52 -2.52 28.76 -26.92
C LEU A 52 -2.44 28.39 -25.43
N LYS A 53 -1.92 27.19 -25.13
CA LYS A 53 -1.57 26.75 -23.78
C LYS A 53 -0.13 26.22 -23.70
N ARG A 54 0.50 26.34 -22.55
CA ARG A 54 1.80 25.73 -22.23
C ARG A 54 1.81 25.34 -20.76
N ASP A 55 2.35 24.18 -20.45
CA ASP A 55 2.47 23.74 -19.06
C ASP A 55 3.32 24.72 -18.26
N LYS A 56 2.93 24.94 -17.00
CA LYS A 56 3.66 25.85 -16.11
C LYS A 56 4.98 25.21 -15.70
N PRO A 57 6.07 26.00 -15.55
CA PRO A 57 7.29 25.51 -14.93
C PRO A 57 7.00 24.86 -13.58
N HIS A 58 7.74 23.81 -13.22
CA HIS A 58 7.45 22.99 -12.03
C HIS A 58 7.39 23.78 -10.71
N GLY A 59 8.25 24.80 -10.54
CA GLY A 59 8.21 25.74 -9.40
C GLY A 59 6.92 26.56 -9.35
N VAL A 60 6.61 27.25 -10.45
CA VAL A 60 5.39 28.08 -10.59
C VAL A 60 4.13 27.25 -10.39
N ALA A 61 4.11 26.00 -10.87
CA ALA A 61 2.98 25.11 -10.65
C ALA A 61 2.75 24.76 -9.17
N LEU A 62 3.83 24.62 -8.38
CA LEU A 62 3.73 24.41 -6.93
C LEU A 62 3.19 25.67 -6.24
N GLU A 63 3.77 26.83 -6.52
CA GLU A 63 3.35 28.12 -5.97
C GLU A 63 1.86 28.38 -6.23
N ASP A 64 1.42 28.17 -7.48
CA ASP A 64 0.02 28.36 -7.89
C ASP A 64 -0.93 27.41 -7.16
N ARG A 65 -0.51 26.17 -6.88
CA ARG A 65 -1.31 25.21 -6.11
C ARG A 65 -1.45 25.63 -4.66
N VAL A 66 -0.35 26.01 -4.01
CA VAL A 66 -0.35 26.50 -2.62
C VAL A 66 -1.17 27.78 -2.49
N TRP A 67 -1.00 28.72 -3.41
CA TRP A 67 -1.80 29.94 -3.47
C TRP A 67 -3.29 29.61 -3.65
N THR A 68 -3.63 28.73 -4.61
CA THR A 68 -5.02 28.35 -4.87
C THR A 68 -5.64 27.62 -3.67
N LEU A 69 -4.87 26.83 -2.93
CA LEU A 69 -5.30 26.19 -1.69
C LEU A 69 -5.74 27.24 -0.67
N PHE A 70 -4.88 28.22 -0.37
CA PHE A 70 -5.20 29.27 0.61
C PHE A 70 -6.38 30.15 0.14
N TYR A 71 -6.47 30.46 -1.16
CA TYR A 71 -7.64 31.17 -1.68
C TYR A 71 -8.94 30.39 -1.45
N ARG A 72 -8.95 29.07 -1.69
CA ARG A 72 -10.13 28.22 -1.43
C ARG A 72 -10.45 28.06 0.06
N MET A 73 -9.45 28.18 0.92
CA MET A 73 -9.59 28.20 2.38
C MET A 73 -10.22 29.51 2.89
N GLY A 74 -10.30 30.55 2.07
CA GLY A 74 -10.97 31.80 2.43
C GLY A 74 -10.20 32.59 3.49
N PHE A 75 -8.92 32.83 3.24
CA PHE A 75 -8.14 33.83 3.98
C PHE A 75 -8.65 35.24 3.67
N ASP A 76 -8.57 36.16 4.61
CA ASP A 76 -9.07 37.53 4.44
C ASP A 76 -8.22 38.34 3.42
N SER A 77 -6.90 38.17 3.47
CA SER A 77 -5.95 38.85 2.56
C SER A 77 -4.81 37.93 2.12
N MET A 78 -4.34 38.07 0.89
CA MET A 78 -3.31 37.20 0.31
C MET A 78 -2.35 37.94 -0.63
N SER A 79 -1.18 37.36 -0.90
CA SER A 79 -0.25 37.89 -1.88
C SER A 79 -0.86 37.98 -3.29
N GLY A 80 -0.51 39.04 -4.02
CA GLY A 80 -0.87 39.22 -5.43
C GLY A 80 0.06 38.44 -6.36
N LEU A 81 -0.07 38.71 -7.67
CA LEU A 81 0.75 38.08 -8.70
C LEU A 81 2.24 38.33 -8.44
N GLY A 82 3.04 37.26 -8.48
CA GLY A 82 4.48 37.33 -8.22
C GLY A 82 4.87 37.35 -6.74
N GLY A 83 3.93 37.02 -5.83
CA GLY A 83 4.21 36.90 -4.40
C GLY A 83 4.25 38.25 -3.66
N ALA A 84 4.39 38.19 -2.34
CA ALA A 84 4.50 39.37 -1.50
C ALA A 84 5.93 39.91 -1.50
N LYS A 85 6.07 41.22 -1.32
CA LYS A 85 7.36 41.90 -1.25
C LYS A 85 7.60 42.42 0.17
N LEU A 86 8.71 42.02 0.78
CA LEU A 86 9.09 42.42 2.13
C LEU A 86 10.37 43.28 2.10
N ARG A 87 10.24 44.59 2.31
CA ARG A 87 11.39 45.50 2.41
C ARG A 87 12.17 45.30 3.70
N LEU A 88 13.51 45.30 3.60
CA LEU A 88 14.42 45.24 4.76
C LEU A 88 14.21 46.41 5.74
N THR A 89 14.10 47.64 5.24
CA THR A 89 13.91 48.86 6.02
C THR A 89 12.56 49.50 5.68
N HIS A 90 11.78 49.87 6.71
CA HIS A 90 10.39 50.30 6.54
C HIS A 90 10.22 51.66 5.82
N GLN A 91 11.19 52.56 5.97
CA GLN A 91 11.11 53.96 5.52
C GLN A 91 11.95 54.28 4.29
N ASP A 92 12.69 53.30 3.77
CA ASP A 92 13.59 53.49 2.64
C ASP A 92 13.05 52.74 1.41
N SER A 93 12.58 53.50 0.41
CA SER A 93 12.05 52.98 -0.85
C SER A 93 13.14 52.30 -1.71
N SER A 94 14.43 52.56 -1.45
CA SER A 94 15.58 51.95 -2.10
C SER A 94 16.10 50.70 -1.39
N SER A 95 15.59 50.40 -0.19
CA SER A 95 15.97 49.23 0.59
C SER A 95 15.75 47.93 -0.19
N PRO A 96 16.65 46.92 -0.07
CA PRO A 96 16.46 45.65 -0.76
C PRO A 96 15.18 44.94 -0.31
N ILE A 97 14.63 44.12 -1.21
CA ILE A 97 13.35 43.44 -1.07
C ILE A 97 13.58 41.94 -1.05
N ASN A 98 13.04 41.26 -0.04
CA ASN A 98 12.84 39.83 -0.08
C ASN A 98 11.46 39.53 -0.67
N GLN A 99 11.41 38.69 -1.69
CA GLN A 99 10.16 38.14 -2.20
C GLN A 99 9.74 36.94 -1.34
N LEU A 100 8.44 36.81 -1.08
CA LEU A 100 7.81 35.65 -0.46
C LEU A 100 6.78 35.11 -1.45
N ASP A 101 6.83 33.81 -1.75
CA ASP A 101 5.99 33.22 -2.80
C ASP A 101 4.50 33.34 -2.48
N VAL A 102 4.11 32.98 -1.26
CA VAL A 102 2.71 33.12 -0.80
C VAL A 102 2.64 33.74 0.59
N VAL A 103 1.81 34.76 0.75
CA VAL A 103 1.43 35.31 2.05
C VAL A 103 -0.08 35.22 2.18
N ALA A 104 -0.57 34.79 3.34
CA ALA A 104 -2.00 34.67 3.63
C ALA A 104 -2.28 35.12 5.07
N ILE A 105 -3.30 35.96 5.26
CA ILE A 105 -3.54 36.68 6.51
C ILE A 105 -5.02 36.57 6.90
N ASP A 106 -5.24 36.25 8.17
CA ASP A 106 -6.52 36.20 8.88
C ASP A 106 -6.42 37.01 10.20
N PRO A 107 -7.51 37.17 10.98
CA PRO A 107 -7.48 37.89 12.25
C PRO A 107 -6.60 37.22 13.31
N ASP A 108 -6.43 35.90 13.23
CA ASP A 108 -5.73 35.06 14.21
C ASP A 108 -4.32 34.64 13.77
N VAL A 109 -4.09 34.50 12.45
CA VAL A 109 -2.88 33.89 11.88
C VAL A 109 -2.40 34.68 10.66
N ALA A 110 -1.09 34.84 10.53
CA ALA A 110 -0.43 35.33 9.31
C ALA A 110 0.62 34.31 8.86
N LEU A 111 0.52 33.84 7.62
CA LEU A 111 1.44 32.89 7.02
C LEU A 111 2.35 33.60 6.01
N ALA A 112 3.63 33.26 6.05
CA ALA A 112 4.57 33.52 4.97
C ALA A 112 5.19 32.20 4.52
N VAL A 113 5.10 31.93 3.22
CA VAL A 113 5.41 30.63 2.62
C VAL A 113 6.39 30.78 1.48
N GLU A 114 7.37 29.88 1.47
CA GLU A 114 8.30 29.64 0.37
C GLU A 114 8.03 28.28 -0.26
N CYS A 115 8.10 28.19 -1.58
CA CYS A 115 7.92 26.97 -2.35
C CYS A 115 9.28 26.55 -2.91
N LYS A 116 9.65 25.27 -2.73
CA LYS A 116 10.87 24.70 -3.34
C LYS A 116 10.53 23.41 -4.05
N SER A 117 10.97 23.27 -5.30
CA SER A 117 10.65 22.09 -6.08
C SER A 117 11.77 21.63 -7.02
N SER A 118 11.68 20.37 -7.43
CA SER A 118 12.54 19.73 -8.43
C SER A 118 11.69 18.85 -9.36
N VAL A 119 12.13 18.64 -10.60
CA VAL A 119 11.42 17.72 -11.52
C VAL A 119 11.55 16.27 -11.04
N ASN A 120 12.73 15.90 -10.53
CA ASN A 120 13.02 14.58 -9.99
C ASN A 120 13.16 14.63 -8.47
N PHE A 121 12.84 13.53 -7.78
CA PHE A 121 13.05 13.42 -6.34
C PHE A 121 14.54 13.41 -6.00
N VAL A 122 15.05 14.53 -5.48
CA VAL A 122 16.49 14.74 -5.26
C VAL A 122 16.76 15.47 -3.95
N LYS A 123 17.98 15.29 -3.41
CA LYS A 123 18.49 16.14 -2.33
C LYS A 123 18.65 17.58 -2.79
N ARG A 124 18.44 18.54 -1.89
CA ARG A 124 18.65 19.98 -2.15
C ARG A 124 19.78 20.53 -1.28
N PRO A 125 21.00 20.65 -1.82
CA PRO A 125 22.17 21.07 -1.03
C PRO A 125 22.00 22.46 -0.37
N GLN A 126 21.35 23.41 -1.03
CA GLN A 126 21.19 24.77 -0.51
C GLN A 126 20.04 24.94 0.50
N PHE A 127 19.31 23.87 0.85
CA PHE A 127 18.10 24.00 1.67
C PHE A 127 18.37 24.63 3.04
N GLN A 128 19.53 24.36 3.65
CA GLN A 128 19.89 24.92 4.96
C GLN A 128 20.03 26.45 4.93
N GLU A 129 20.62 27.00 3.87
CA GLU A 129 20.76 28.45 3.69
C GLU A 129 19.39 29.10 3.45
N GLU A 130 18.55 28.48 2.62
CA GLU A 130 17.19 28.94 2.35
C GLU A 130 16.33 28.93 3.62
N LEU A 131 16.44 27.88 4.43
CA LEU A 131 15.77 27.76 5.72
C LEU A 131 16.19 28.88 6.68
N ALA A 132 17.50 29.11 6.80
CA ALA A 132 18.04 30.18 7.65
C ALA A 132 17.54 31.55 7.20
N LYS A 133 17.54 31.82 5.88
CA LYS A 133 17.04 33.07 5.30
C LYS A 133 15.56 33.31 5.63
N LEU A 134 14.69 32.31 5.47
CA LEU A 134 13.27 32.44 5.81
C LEU A 134 13.08 32.67 7.31
N ALA A 135 13.79 31.91 8.16
CA ALA A 135 13.70 32.04 9.60
C ALA A 135 14.06 33.45 10.10
N GLN A 136 15.10 34.08 9.53
CA GLN A 136 15.51 35.46 9.84
C GLN A 136 14.44 36.51 9.50
N MET A 137 13.49 36.21 8.60
CA MET A 137 12.43 37.14 8.20
C MET A 137 11.26 37.18 9.19
N ARG A 138 11.17 36.28 10.18
CA ARG A 138 10.01 36.11 11.08
C ARG A 138 9.54 37.41 11.72
N GLU A 139 10.42 38.10 12.42
CA GLU A 139 10.08 39.32 13.16
C GLU A 139 9.64 40.44 12.20
N ARG A 140 10.30 40.53 11.05
CA ARG A 140 9.99 41.54 10.04
C ARG A 140 8.63 41.31 9.39
N VAL A 141 8.29 40.05 9.10
CA VAL A 141 6.94 39.68 8.62
C VAL A 141 5.91 40.04 9.68
N ALA A 142 6.13 39.65 10.94
CA ALA A 142 5.20 39.91 12.04
C ALA A 142 4.93 41.42 12.23
N LYS A 143 5.99 42.24 12.28
CA LYS A 143 5.90 43.70 12.40
C LYS A 143 5.21 44.33 11.19
N SER A 144 5.61 43.93 9.98
CA SER A 144 5.05 44.49 8.74
C SER A 144 3.58 44.15 8.56
N VAL A 145 3.16 42.91 8.86
CA VAL A 145 1.76 42.50 8.83
C VAL A 145 0.94 43.21 9.89
N SER A 146 1.46 43.34 11.12
CA SER A 146 0.75 44.04 12.20
C SER A 146 0.51 45.52 11.87
N ALA A 147 1.47 46.17 11.21
CA ALA A 147 1.34 47.56 10.77
C ALA A 147 0.37 47.73 9.60
N ALA A 148 0.46 46.87 8.57
CA ALA A 148 -0.37 46.99 7.36
C ALA A 148 -1.80 46.45 7.54
N PHE A 149 -1.99 45.50 8.46
CA PHE A 149 -3.27 44.84 8.73
C PHE A 149 -3.50 44.82 10.25
N PRO A 150 -4.14 45.83 10.86
CA PRO A 150 -4.44 45.80 12.30
C PRO A 150 -5.37 44.63 12.70
N SER A 151 -5.27 44.12 13.94
CA SER A 151 -6.17 43.10 14.52
C SER A 151 -6.47 43.44 15.98
N PRO A 152 -7.67 43.12 16.50
CA PRO A 152 -8.01 43.30 17.92
C PRO A 152 -7.13 42.52 18.89
N HIS A 153 -6.42 41.48 18.43
CA HIS A 153 -5.54 40.67 19.25
C HIS A 153 -4.25 40.31 18.52
N LYS A 154 -3.25 39.87 19.28
CA LYS A 154 -1.95 39.46 18.74
C LYS A 154 -2.12 38.24 17.83
N ARG A 155 -1.73 38.39 16.55
CA ARG A 155 -1.67 37.28 15.59
C ARG A 155 -0.48 36.37 15.82
N HIS A 156 -0.65 35.09 15.48
CA HIS A 156 0.46 34.16 15.33
C HIS A 156 1.06 34.25 13.92
N SER A 157 2.36 34.55 13.84
CA SER A 157 3.10 34.53 12.57
C SER A 157 3.74 33.16 12.33
N VAL A 158 3.36 32.51 11.23
CA VAL A 158 3.82 31.18 10.83
C VAL A 158 4.68 31.31 9.58
N LEU A 159 5.84 30.65 9.60
CA LEU A 159 6.72 30.51 8.45
C LEU A 159 6.68 29.05 7.99
N ALA A 160 6.55 28.81 6.69
CA ALA A 160 6.52 27.46 6.16
C ALA A 160 7.21 27.32 4.81
N PHE A 161 7.72 26.12 4.54
CA PHE A 161 8.06 25.66 3.20
C PHE A 161 7.00 24.70 2.68
N PHE A 162 6.63 24.83 1.42
CA PHE A 162 6.02 23.75 0.64
C PHE A 162 7.06 23.17 -0.32
N LEU A 163 7.22 21.85 -0.27
CA LEU A 163 8.26 21.12 -0.97
C LEU A 163 7.64 20.18 -2.00
N ASN A 164 8.21 20.13 -3.20
CA ASN A 164 7.83 19.18 -4.24
C ASN A 164 9.05 18.49 -4.87
N ASN A 165 9.13 17.16 -4.73
CA ASN A 165 10.22 16.28 -5.11
C ASN A 165 11.57 16.63 -4.46
N ILE A 166 11.55 17.06 -3.19
CA ILE A 166 12.76 17.37 -2.43
C ILE A 166 12.97 16.35 -1.32
N GLN A 167 14.13 15.70 -1.31
CA GLN A 167 14.58 14.83 -0.23
C GLN A 167 15.31 15.65 0.84
N LEU A 168 14.82 15.59 2.07
CA LEU A 168 15.46 16.22 3.23
C LEU A 168 16.16 15.18 4.11
N THR A 169 17.27 15.58 4.72
CA THR A 169 17.93 14.79 5.76
C THR A 169 17.26 15.01 7.12
N GLU A 170 17.52 14.13 8.10
CA GLU A 170 17.00 14.32 9.46
C GLU A 170 17.58 15.60 10.11
N ALA A 171 18.81 15.95 9.79
CA ALA A 171 19.42 17.21 10.22
C ALA A 171 18.67 18.44 9.68
N ASP A 172 18.19 18.40 8.43
CA ASP A 172 17.40 19.50 7.86
C ASP A 172 16.04 19.66 8.57
N ARG A 173 15.39 18.53 8.90
CA ARG A 173 14.13 18.51 9.63
C ARG A 173 14.29 19.05 11.05
N GLU A 174 15.36 18.65 11.74
CA GLU A 174 15.65 19.11 13.09
C GLU A 174 15.96 20.61 13.13
N ARG A 175 16.72 21.13 12.15
CA ARG A 175 16.96 22.57 12.02
C ARG A 175 15.67 23.34 11.79
N ALA A 176 14.78 22.84 10.93
CA ALA A 176 13.49 23.49 10.68
C ALA A 176 12.62 23.53 11.93
N ARG A 177 12.59 22.42 12.69
CA ARG A 177 11.90 22.31 13.99
C ARG A 177 12.44 23.32 14.99
N THR A 178 13.77 23.39 15.15
CA THR A 178 14.45 24.35 16.03
C THR A 178 14.15 25.80 15.62
N ALA A 179 14.19 26.09 14.32
CA ALA A 179 13.87 27.40 13.78
C ALA A 179 12.36 27.74 13.80
N ASN A 180 11.50 26.81 14.25
CA ASN A 180 10.04 26.89 14.21
C ASN A 180 9.48 27.18 12.81
N VAL A 181 10.12 26.67 11.76
CA VAL A 181 9.67 26.77 10.36
C VAL A 181 9.02 25.44 9.98
N LEU A 182 7.78 25.50 9.49
CA LEU A 182 7.02 24.31 9.15
C LEU A 182 7.43 23.79 7.77
N LEU A 183 7.43 22.47 7.62
CA LEU A 183 7.72 21.81 6.37
C LEU A 183 6.47 21.06 5.90
N PHE A 184 6.02 21.38 4.70
CA PHE A 184 4.92 20.70 4.02
C PHE A 184 5.44 20.03 2.76
N ASP A 185 5.08 18.78 2.54
CA ASP A 185 5.37 18.05 1.30
C ASP A 185 4.15 18.02 0.36
N GLU A 186 4.25 17.30 -0.76
CA GLU A 186 3.19 17.20 -1.75
C GLU A 186 1.97 16.47 -1.21
N ARG A 187 2.15 15.51 -0.28
CA ARG A 187 1.04 14.81 0.35
C ARG A 187 0.28 15.73 1.27
N ASP A 188 0.99 16.61 1.95
CA ASP A 188 0.38 17.63 2.79
C ASP A 188 -0.42 18.62 1.95
N LEU A 189 0.12 19.05 0.81
CA LEU A 189 -0.59 19.91 -0.14
C LEU A 189 -1.84 19.22 -0.69
N GLU A 190 -1.70 17.99 -1.20
CA GLU A 190 -2.82 17.17 -1.67
C GLU A 190 -3.83 16.91 -0.56
N TYR A 191 -3.35 16.77 0.68
CA TYR A 191 -4.17 16.60 1.86
C TYR A 191 -5.15 17.77 2.00
N TYR A 192 -4.60 18.97 2.11
CA TYR A 192 -5.38 20.18 2.32
C TYR A 192 -6.21 20.55 1.08
N GLU A 193 -5.73 20.27 -0.14
CA GLU A 193 -6.50 20.44 -1.39
C GLU A 193 -7.76 19.58 -1.41
N LYS A 194 -7.65 18.31 -1.01
CA LYS A 194 -8.81 17.42 -0.88
C LYS A 194 -9.69 17.89 0.27
N LEU A 195 -9.12 18.23 1.43
CA LEU A 195 -9.88 18.68 2.60
C LEU A 195 -10.73 19.92 2.31
N VAL A 196 -10.14 20.97 1.71
CA VAL A 196 -10.86 22.20 1.33
C VAL A 196 -11.95 21.93 0.30
N SER A 197 -11.77 20.94 -0.58
CA SER A 197 -12.83 20.55 -1.52
C SER A 197 -14.04 19.91 -0.84
N HIS A 198 -13.89 19.38 0.39
CA HIS A 198 -14.96 18.74 1.16
C HIS A 198 -15.58 19.69 2.17
N LEU A 199 -14.76 20.41 2.93
CA LEU A 199 -15.22 21.25 4.03
C LEU A 199 -15.36 22.73 3.64
N GLY A 200 -14.84 23.14 2.49
CA GLY A 200 -14.75 24.56 2.14
C GLY A 200 -13.82 25.32 3.09
N PRO A 201 -14.09 26.61 3.38
CA PRO A 201 -13.21 27.47 4.16
C PRO A 201 -12.83 26.93 5.55
N ALA A 202 -13.71 26.20 6.22
CA ALA A 202 -13.43 25.60 7.53
C ALA A 202 -12.22 24.64 7.53
N ALA A 203 -11.78 24.14 6.38
CA ALA A 203 -10.55 23.35 6.26
C ALA A 203 -9.31 24.09 6.79
N LYS A 204 -9.31 25.42 6.79
CA LYS A 204 -8.19 26.23 7.31
C LYS A 204 -7.95 26.02 8.79
N TYR A 205 -9.00 25.75 9.57
CA TYR A 205 -8.87 25.57 11.03
C TYR A 205 -8.14 24.27 11.39
N GLN A 206 -8.31 23.23 10.57
CA GLN A 206 -7.50 22.02 10.68
C GLN A 206 -6.03 22.30 10.35
N MET A 207 -5.76 23.07 9.29
CA MET A 207 -4.40 23.49 8.95
C MET A 207 -3.78 24.32 10.09
N TYR A 208 -4.54 25.26 10.69
CA TYR A 208 -4.08 26.04 11.84
C TYR A 208 -3.74 25.17 13.04
N ALA A 209 -4.53 24.15 13.33
CA ALA A 209 -4.24 23.20 14.39
C ALA A 209 -2.92 22.45 14.14
N ASP A 210 -2.67 22.04 12.91
CA ASP A 210 -1.44 21.34 12.53
C ASP A 210 -0.21 22.27 12.60
N MET A 211 -0.40 23.56 12.30
CA MET A 211 0.66 24.58 12.33
C MET A 211 0.94 25.14 13.73
N LEU A 212 -0.06 25.15 14.61
CA LEU A 212 -0.01 25.77 15.94
C LEU A 212 -0.50 24.77 17.01
N PRO A 213 0.09 23.56 17.10
CA PRO A 213 -0.41 22.52 17.98
C PRO A 213 -0.37 22.97 19.44
N GLY A 214 -1.53 22.92 20.11
CA GLY A 214 -1.66 23.23 21.53
C GLY A 214 -1.46 24.71 21.91
N LYS A 215 -1.27 25.61 20.94
CA LYS A 215 -1.12 27.04 21.22
C LYS A 215 -2.47 27.68 21.50
N SER A 216 -2.56 28.44 22.59
CA SER A 216 -3.72 29.27 22.88
C SER A 216 -3.83 30.41 21.86
N ILE A 217 -5.06 30.67 21.41
CA ILE A 217 -5.36 31.70 20.42
C ILE A 217 -6.24 32.74 21.10
N ALA A 218 -5.68 33.93 21.34
CA ALA A 218 -6.36 35.00 22.07
C ALA A 218 -7.73 35.36 21.47
N GLY A 219 -7.84 35.37 20.13
CA GLY A 219 -9.08 35.65 19.41
C GLY A 219 -10.17 34.59 19.52
N LEU A 220 -9.90 33.46 20.17
CA LEU A 220 -10.86 32.40 20.40
C LEU A 220 -11.36 32.35 21.86
N SER A 221 -10.87 33.20 22.77
CA SER A 221 -11.37 33.18 24.15
C SER A 221 -12.78 33.77 24.23
N ILE A 222 -13.75 33.02 24.76
CA ILE A 222 -15.12 33.51 24.97
C ILE A 222 -15.66 33.09 26.34
N LYS A 223 -16.66 33.84 26.83
CA LYS A 223 -17.41 33.52 28.05
C LYS A 223 -18.89 33.35 27.71
N VAL A 224 -19.48 32.20 28.06
CA VAL A 224 -20.87 31.85 27.73
C VAL A 224 -21.64 31.40 28.97
N PRO A 225 -22.96 31.64 29.05
CA PRO A 225 -23.79 31.04 30.09
C PRO A 225 -23.92 29.53 29.82
N ALA A 226 -23.80 28.71 30.86
CA ALA A 226 -23.85 27.26 30.73
C ALA A 226 -24.52 26.59 31.95
N VAL A 227 -25.10 25.41 31.69
CA VAL A 227 -25.58 24.50 32.74
C VAL A 227 -24.62 23.31 32.82
N LYS A 228 -24.03 23.08 33.99
CA LYS A 228 -23.19 21.92 34.31
C LYS A 228 -24.04 20.80 34.90
N ALA A 229 -23.92 19.59 34.38
CA ALA A 229 -24.59 18.40 34.87
C ALA A 229 -23.66 17.17 34.81
N LYS A 230 -24.11 16.05 35.38
CA LYS A 230 -23.46 14.74 35.22
C LYS A 230 -24.25 13.87 34.24
N MET A 231 -23.55 13.24 33.29
CA MET A 231 -24.10 12.22 32.39
C MET A 231 -23.22 10.97 32.49
N GLY A 232 -23.73 9.92 33.15
CA GLY A 232 -22.90 8.78 33.55
C GLY A 232 -21.75 9.23 34.48
N PRO A 233 -20.50 8.78 34.26
CA PRO A 233 -19.36 9.20 35.08
C PRO A 233 -18.79 10.58 34.68
N TYR A 234 -19.31 11.23 33.64
CA TYR A 234 -18.70 12.42 33.06
C TYR A 234 -19.45 13.71 33.43
N ASN A 235 -18.68 14.78 33.64
CA ASN A 235 -19.24 16.14 33.68
C ASN A 235 -19.54 16.60 32.25
N CYS A 236 -20.68 17.26 32.07
CA CYS A 236 -21.07 17.87 30.80
C CYS A 236 -21.59 19.29 31.01
N TYR A 237 -21.44 20.12 29.97
CA TYR A 237 -21.89 21.50 29.93
C TYR A 237 -22.83 21.70 28.73
N THR A 238 -23.98 22.34 28.96
CA THR A 238 -24.90 22.74 27.89
C THR A 238 -24.87 24.25 27.72
N PHE A 239 -24.60 24.75 26.52
CA PHE A 239 -24.52 26.19 26.21
C PHE A 239 -24.77 26.48 24.71
N PRO A 240 -25.20 27.70 24.35
CA PRO A 240 -25.27 28.13 22.95
C PRO A 240 -23.91 28.62 22.44
N ALA A 241 -23.59 28.36 21.17
CA ALA A 241 -22.41 28.89 20.50
C ALA A 241 -22.72 29.30 19.05
N SER A 242 -21.98 30.26 18.49
CA SER A 242 -22.07 30.54 17.06
C SER A 242 -21.40 29.42 16.25
N PRO A 243 -21.92 29.05 15.07
CA PRO A 243 -21.28 28.07 14.21
C PRO A 243 -19.87 28.48 13.79
N GLU A 244 -19.62 29.76 13.52
CA GLU A 244 -18.27 30.26 13.20
C GLU A 244 -17.29 29.97 14.32
N TYR A 245 -17.67 30.27 15.57
CA TYR A 245 -16.82 29.99 16.72
C TYR A 245 -16.55 28.49 16.85
N LEU A 246 -17.60 27.67 16.79
CA LEU A 246 -17.45 26.23 16.94
C LEU A 246 -16.61 25.62 15.81
N LEU A 247 -16.75 26.08 14.56
CA LEU A 247 -15.91 25.65 13.43
C LEU A 247 -14.41 25.91 13.64
N LYS A 248 -14.05 27.00 14.34
CA LYS A 248 -12.64 27.33 14.65
C LYS A 248 -12.02 26.31 15.61
N ILE A 249 -12.79 25.87 16.61
CA ILE A 249 -12.24 25.06 17.71
C ILE A 249 -12.50 23.57 17.51
N ALA A 250 -13.52 23.22 16.72
CA ALA A 250 -14.01 21.87 16.59
C ALA A 250 -13.28 21.08 15.50
N TYR A 251 -13.17 19.77 15.71
CA TYR A 251 -12.58 18.85 14.75
C TYR A 251 -13.26 17.49 14.79
N VAL A 252 -13.15 16.75 13.69
CA VAL A 252 -13.54 15.33 13.68
C VAL A 252 -12.33 14.50 14.06
N SER A 253 -12.47 13.61 15.05
CA SER A 253 -11.39 12.72 15.49
C SER A 253 -10.89 11.89 14.32
N HIS A 254 -9.64 12.12 13.95
CA HIS A 254 -8.85 11.28 13.07
C HIS A 254 -7.80 10.58 13.92
N ARG A 255 -7.62 9.28 13.69
CA ARG A 255 -7.03 8.37 14.68
C ARG A 255 -5.65 7.84 14.29
N SER A 256 -5.19 8.12 13.08
CA SER A 256 -3.78 8.06 12.73
C SER A 256 -3.22 9.48 12.77
N LYS A 257 -2.06 9.70 13.40
CA LYS A 257 -1.34 10.96 13.24
C LYS A 257 -0.81 11.00 11.81
N GLY A 258 -1.58 11.54 10.87
CA GLY A 258 -1.18 11.59 9.47
C GLY A 258 -2.22 12.29 8.61
N LYS A 259 -1.76 13.27 7.82
CA LYS A 259 -2.64 14.10 6.99
C LYS A 259 -3.53 13.27 6.04
N ALA A 260 -3.05 12.17 5.49
CA ALA A 260 -3.87 11.29 4.63
C ALA A 260 -5.09 10.65 5.34
N SER A 261 -4.95 10.19 6.60
CA SER A 261 -6.06 9.60 7.35
C SER A 261 -7.14 10.62 7.71
N ASP A 262 -6.77 11.90 7.78
CA ASP A 262 -7.68 12.97 8.17
C ASP A 262 -8.69 13.25 7.05
N ILE A 263 -8.26 13.36 5.78
CA ILE A 263 -9.20 13.48 4.63
C ILE A 263 -10.19 12.34 4.67
N HIS A 264 -9.68 11.12 4.82
CA HIS A 264 -10.49 9.92 4.74
C HIS A 264 -11.49 9.84 5.90
N THR A 265 -11.08 10.27 7.10
CA THR A 265 -11.99 10.49 8.23
C THR A 265 -13.07 11.52 7.90
N TYR A 266 -12.70 12.68 7.35
CA TYR A 266 -13.68 13.68 6.92
C TYR A 266 -14.59 13.18 5.80
N GLN A 267 -14.11 12.39 4.84
CA GLN A 267 -14.90 11.80 3.77
C GLN A 267 -15.89 10.74 4.27
N ARG A 268 -15.45 9.92 5.22
CA ARG A 268 -16.29 8.92 5.90
C ARG A 268 -17.40 9.59 6.71
N MET A 269 -16.99 10.53 7.56
CA MET A 269 -17.85 11.15 8.54
C MET A 269 -18.74 12.21 7.87
N ILE A 270 -18.23 12.92 6.86
CA ILE A 270 -18.89 14.07 6.27
C ILE A 270 -19.12 13.87 4.77
N SER A 271 -20.39 13.66 4.40
CA SER A 271 -20.81 13.41 3.03
C SER A 271 -21.09 14.74 2.32
N LYS A 272 -20.40 15.02 1.20
CA LYS A 272 -20.62 16.24 0.39
C LYS A 272 -22.09 16.41 -0.03
N PRO A 273 -22.80 15.39 -0.58
CA PRO A 273 -24.22 15.51 -0.87
C PRO A 273 -25.07 15.87 0.35
N ARG A 274 -24.76 15.30 1.52
CA ARG A 274 -25.49 15.62 2.76
C ARG A 274 -25.21 17.04 3.23
N LEU A 275 -23.96 17.50 3.16
CA LEU A 275 -23.60 18.89 3.47
C LEU A 275 -24.36 19.89 2.60
N LYS A 276 -24.48 19.61 1.29
CA LYS A 276 -25.19 20.47 0.35
C LYS A 276 -26.67 20.60 0.71
N ARG A 277 -27.36 19.47 0.94
CA ARG A 277 -28.77 19.47 1.37
C ARG A 277 -29.01 20.19 2.69
N ILE A 278 -28.14 19.96 3.69
CA ILE A 278 -28.25 20.63 4.99
C ILE A 278 -27.96 22.13 4.84
N ARG A 279 -27.04 22.51 3.95
CA ARG A 279 -26.78 23.93 3.66
C ARG A 279 -28.02 24.60 3.04
N GLU A 280 -28.67 23.97 2.07
CA GLU A 280 -29.92 24.45 1.49
C GLU A 280 -30.99 24.61 2.57
N TYR A 281 -31.15 23.61 3.45
CA TYR A 281 -32.05 23.69 4.60
C TYR A 281 -31.74 24.87 5.55
N ILE A 282 -30.46 25.19 5.77
CA ILE A 282 -30.05 26.37 6.57
C ILE A 282 -30.43 27.67 5.85
N SER A 283 -30.24 27.75 4.53
CA SER A 283 -30.66 28.90 3.72
C SER A 283 -32.17 29.14 3.80
N ASP A 284 -32.95 28.07 3.89
CA ASP A 284 -34.41 28.10 4.01
C ASP A 284 -34.90 28.35 5.46
N HIS A 285 -34.00 28.83 6.34
CA HIS A 285 -34.28 29.09 7.77
C HIS A 285 -34.74 27.85 8.56
N GLY A 286 -34.30 26.67 8.16
CA GLY A 286 -34.57 25.42 8.85
C GLY A 286 -34.00 25.37 10.27
N ILE A 287 -34.63 24.57 11.14
CA ILE A 287 -34.34 24.51 12.59
C ILE A 287 -33.70 23.16 12.95
N PHE A 288 -32.59 23.19 13.70
CA PHE A 288 -32.00 21.99 14.30
C PHE A 288 -32.30 21.95 15.81
N PRO A 289 -33.24 21.10 16.27
CA PRO A 289 -33.62 21.05 17.69
C PRO A 289 -32.62 20.28 18.56
N THR A 290 -31.69 19.54 17.97
CA THR A 290 -30.74 18.67 18.71
C THR A 290 -29.38 19.32 18.90
N ASN A 291 -28.69 18.97 19.98
CA ASN A 291 -27.36 19.51 20.29
C ASN A 291 -26.29 19.07 19.28
N ILE A 292 -25.25 19.88 19.11
CA ILE A 292 -23.93 19.41 18.64
C ILE A 292 -23.19 18.86 19.86
N VAL A 293 -22.81 17.58 19.79
CA VAL A 293 -22.17 16.91 20.92
C VAL A 293 -20.66 16.94 20.72
N VAL A 294 -19.94 17.49 21.70
CA VAL A 294 -18.48 17.63 21.64
C VAL A 294 -17.82 17.13 22.93
N ASN A 295 -16.54 16.80 22.85
CA ASN A 295 -15.68 16.62 24.00
C ASN A 295 -14.60 17.71 23.97
N ILE A 296 -14.44 18.44 25.07
CA ILE A 296 -13.47 19.53 25.20
C ILE A 296 -12.46 19.15 26.29
N GLU A 297 -11.18 19.38 26.03
CA GLU A 297 -10.14 19.13 27.03
C GLU A 297 -10.38 19.96 28.30
N LYS A 298 -10.20 19.34 29.46
CA LYS A 298 -10.44 19.99 30.77
C LYS A 298 -9.70 21.32 30.93
N LYS A 299 -8.47 21.41 30.39
CA LYS A 299 -7.64 22.64 30.46
C LYS A 299 -8.21 23.83 29.67
N CYS A 300 -9.14 23.58 28.75
CA CYS A 300 -9.79 24.60 27.92
C CYS A 300 -11.11 25.09 28.53
N LEU A 301 -11.54 24.54 29.67
CA LEU A 301 -12.80 24.84 30.34
C LEU A 301 -12.54 25.44 31.72
N ASP A 302 -13.17 26.56 32.01
CA ASP A 302 -13.18 27.18 33.33
C ASP A 302 -14.62 27.57 33.69
N PHE A 303 -15.20 26.90 34.68
CA PHE A 303 -16.61 27.05 35.04
C PHE A 303 -16.77 27.80 36.37
N GLN A 304 -17.36 28.98 36.28
CA GLN A 304 -17.67 29.85 37.40
C GLN A 304 -19.16 29.71 37.74
N ARG A 305 -19.45 28.99 38.82
CA ARG A 305 -20.82 28.83 39.32
C ARG A 305 -21.41 30.19 39.70
N VAL A 306 -22.69 30.41 39.36
CA VAL A 306 -23.47 31.53 39.90
C VAL A 306 -24.26 31.10 41.14
N LYS A 307 -24.64 32.07 41.98
CA LYS A 307 -25.49 31.80 43.16
C LYS A 307 -26.83 31.23 42.67
N GLN A 308 -27.21 30.06 43.20
CA GLN A 308 -28.50 29.41 42.99
C GLN A 308 -29.13 29.16 44.36
N GLU A 309 -30.30 29.70 44.61
CA GLU A 309 -31.05 29.59 45.87
C GLU A 309 -31.88 28.28 45.93
N ASN A 310 -31.25 27.19 45.49
CA ASN A 310 -31.88 25.88 45.40
C ASN A 310 -31.28 24.96 46.47
N GLU A 311 -32.08 24.05 47.04
CA GLU A 311 -31.59 22.97 47.90
C GLU A 311 -30.72 21.98 47.10
N GLN A 312 -30.00 21.09 47.79
CA GLN A 312 -29.10 20.15 47.11
C GLN A 312 -29.86 19.21 46.16
N ALA A 313 -31.06 18.75 46.55
CA ALA A 313 -31.90 17.88 45.74
C ALA A 313 -32.34 18.56 44.42
N ASP A 314 -32.71 19.83 44.48
CA ASP A 314 -33.09 20.61 43.30
C ASP A 314 -31.90 20.82 42.35
N ARG A 315 -30.69 21.00 42.89
CA ARG A 315 -29.46 21.12 42.08
C ARG A 315 -29.11 19.81 41.38
N ASP A 316 -29.29 18.68 42.06
CA ASP A 316 -29.04 17.37 41.47
C ASP A 316 -30.07 17.05 40.36
N ALA A 317 -31.31 17.56 40.48
CA ALA A 317 -32.34 17.42 39.46
C ALA A 317 -32.21 18.41 38.27
N SER A 318 -31.75 19.65 38.51
CA SER A 318 -31.76 20.74 37.51
C SER A 318 -30.40 21.16 36.96
N GLY A 319 -29.30 20.67 37.55
CA GLY A 319 -27.93 21.05 37.19
C GLY A 319 -27.46 22.37 37.83
N ILE A 320 -26.19 22.69 37.62
CA ILE A 320 -25.52 23.86 38.19
C ILE A 320 -25.38 24.94 37.12
N LEU A 321 -26.00 26.10 37.34
CA LEU A 321 -25.88 27.25 36.45
C LEU A 321 -24.56 27.99 36.72
N GLY A 322 -23.93 28.48 35.65
CA GLY A 322 -22.73 29.29 35.76
C GLY A 322 -22.28 29.90 34.45
N TRP A 323 -21.15 30.60 34.51
CA TRP A 323 -20.43 31.10 33.35
C TRP A 323 -19.30 30.14 33.01
N LEU A 324 -19.28 29.69 31.76
CA LEU A 324 -18.20 28.86 31.20
C LEU A 324 -17.29 29.75 30.36
N GLU A 325 -16.05 29.90 30.80
CA GLU A 325 -14.98 30.50 30.01
C GLU A 325 -14.29 29.41 29.19
N LEU A 326 -14.30 29.60 27.87
CA LEU A 326 -13.62 28.73 26.93
C LEU A 326 -12.30 29.40 26.57
N LYS A 327 -11.19 28.70 26.86
CA LYS A 327 -9.82 29.09 26.47
C LYS A 327 -9.32 28.16 25.36
N PRO A 328 -9.97 28.16 24.18
CA PRO A 328 -9.71 27.14 23.18
C PRO A 328 -8.41 27.39 22.41
N ALA A 329 -7.83 26.29 21.97
CA ALA A 329 -6.92 26.25 20.84
C ALA A 329 -7.69 25.79 19.58
N PHE A 330 -7.10 25.95 18.40
CA PHE A 330 -7.57 25.18 17.25
C PHE A 330 -7.57 23.68 17.59
N LYS A 331 -8.59 22.93 17.14
CA LYS A 331 -8.73 21.48 17.41
C LYS A 331 -8.80 21.14 18.92
N SER A 332 -9.49 21.96 19.71
CA SER A 332 -9.71 21.72 21.15
C SER A 332 -11.08 21.10 21.48
N ALA A 333 -12.00 21.04 20.52
CA ALA A 333 -13.32 20.43 20.70
C ALA A 333 -13.52 19.25 19.72
N TRP A 334 -13.45 18.03 20.21
CA TRP A 334 -13.73 16.86 19.38
C TRP A 334 -15.24 16.71 19.16
N ILE A 335 -15.69 16.68 17.90
CA ILE A 335 -17.09 16.45 17.55
C ILE A 335 -17.41 14.96 17.67
N ILE A 336 -18.32 14.63 18.58
CA ILE A 336 -18.88 13.29 18.79
C ILE A 336 -20.08 13.08 17.87
N ASP A 337 -20.98 14.07 17.78
CA ASP A 337 -22.15 14.05 16.91
C ASP A 337 -22.52 15.46 16.40
N GLY A 338 -23.23 15.52 15.27
CA GLY A 338 -23.69 16.77 14.66
C GLY A 338 -22.72 17.37 13.63
N GLN A 339 -21.67 16.64 13.25
CA GLN A 339 -20.66 17.08 12.29
C GLN A 339 -21.22 17.65 10.97
N HIS A 340 -22.16 16.97 10.28
CA HIS A 340 -22.69 17.53 9.02
C HIS A 340 -23.43 18.84 9.24
N ARG A 341 -24.12 19.00 10.37
CA ARG A 341 -24.85 20.22 10.71
C ARG A 341 -23.89 21.37 10.92
N LEU A 342 -22.85 21.17 11.73
CA LEU A 342 -21.83 22.18 11.97
C LEU A 342 -21.09 22.55 10.68
N TYR A 343 -20.56 21.58 9.94
CA TYR A 343 -19.76 21.85 8.74
C TYR A 343 -20.57 22.41 7.56
N SER A 344 -21.90 22.27 7.53
CA SER A 344 -22.73 22.95 6.54
C SER A 344 -22.72 24.48 6.67
N TYR A 345 -22.36 25.02 7.85
CA TYR A 345 -22.14 26.45 8.06
C TYR A 345 -20.79 26.95 7.51
N SER A 346 -19.86 26.08 7.11
CA SER A 346 -18.56 26.49 6.58
C SER A 346 -18.72 27.41 5.37
N GLY A 347 -18.29 28.67 5.46
CA GLY A 347 -18.48 29.66 4.40
C GLY A 347 -19.94 30.08 4.15
N HIS A 348 -20.85 29.81 5.08
CA HIS A 348 -22.26 30.22 5.02
C HIS A 348 -22.45 31.60 5.69
N PRO A 349 -23.31 32.50 5.16
CA PRO A 349 -23.57 33.81 5.77
C PRO A 349 -24.03 33.75 7.23
N PHE A 350 -24.88 32.78 7.58
CA PHE A 350 -25.39 32.59 8.95
C PHE A 350 -24.38 31.96 9.92
N ALA A 351 -23.14 31.69 9.51
CA ALA A 351 -22.14 31.15 10.44
C ALA A 351 -21.83 32.12 11.60
N LYS A 352 -21.88 33.43 11.33
CA LYS A 352 -21.59 34.47 12.33
C LYS A 352 -22.78 34.82 13.21
N SER A 353 -23.99 34.83 12.64
CA SER A 353 -25.22 35.29 13.29
C SER A 353 -26.08 34.17 13.87
N GLY A 354 -25.91 32.92 13.43
CA GLY A 354 -26.65 31.79 13.95
C GLY A 354 -26.17 31.35 15.34
N HIS A 355 -27.03 30.61 16.04
CA HIS A 355 -26.70 29.94 17.30
C HIS A 355 -27.08 28.46 17.22
N ILE A 356 -26.22 27.61 17.76
CA ILE A 356 -26.44 26.17 17.89
C ILE A 356 -26.30 25.77 19.35
N ALA A 357 -27.16 24.84 19.79
CA ALA A 357 -27.05 24.26 21.12
C ALA A 357 -25.89 23.25 21.16
N VAL A 358 -25.02 23.36 22.16
CA VAL A 358 -23.84 22.52 22.34
C VAL A 358 -23.98 21.73 23.64
N LEU A 359 -23.68 20.43 23.57
CA LEU A 359 -23.46 19.57 24.73
C LEU A 359 -21.99 19.17 24.75
N ALA A 360 -21.22 19.70 25.70
CA ALA A 360 -19.78 19.48 25.80
C ALA A 360 -19.44 18.59 26.99
N PHE A 361 -18.81 17.44 26.73
CA PHE A 361 -18.19 16.61 27.76
C PHE A 361 -16.83 17.19 28.18
N GLU A 362 -16.53 17.07 29.47
CA GLU A 362 -15.28 17.51 30.07
C GLU A 362 -14.23 16.38 30.03
N GLY A 363 -13.30 16.46 29.09
CA GLY A 363 -12.04 15.69 29.14
C GLY A 363 -12.19 14.17 29.15
N ILE A 364 -13.05 13.59 28.31
CA ILE A 364 -13.12 12.13 28.13
C ILE A 364 -11.76 11.60 27.63
N ALA A 365 -11.27 10.51 28.21
CA ALA A 365 -10.01 9.88 27.79
C ALA A 365 -10.11 9.26 26.37
N PRO A 366 -9.03 9.22 25.56
CA PRO A 366 -9.07 8.75 24.16
C PRO A 366 -9.68 7.36 23.94
N SER A 367 -9.45 6.40 24.85
CA SER A 367 -10.04 5.06 24.78
C SER A 367 -11.57 5.09 24.99
N ALA A 368 -12.04 5.87 25.97
CA ALA A 368 -13.46 6.07 26.24
C ALA A 368 -14.15 6.89 25.13
N GLN A 369 -13.44 7.88 24.56
CA GLN A 369 -13.87 8.61 23.36
C GLN A 369 -14.10 7.62 22.20
N ALA A 370 -13.14 6.74 21.98
CA ALA A 370 -13.21 5.76 20.91
C ALA A 370 -14.40 4.80 21.06
N LYS A 371 -14.68 4.35 22.28
CA LYS A 371 -15.86 3.53 22.62
C LYS A 371 -17.17 4.31 22.42
N LEU A 372 -17.28 5.54 22.95
CA LEU A 372 -18.46 6.38 22.81
C LEU A 372 -18.81 6.65 21.34
N PHE A 373 -17.79 6.87 20.51
CA PHE A 373 -17.95 7.02 19.07
C PHE A 373 -18.54 5.76 18.42
N ILE A 374 -18.05 4.57 18.79
CA ILE A 374 -18.57 3.29 18.30
C ILE A 374 -20.02 3.14 18.77
N ASP A 375 -20.31 3.36 20.05
CA ASP A 375 -21.65 3.16 20.62
C ASP A 375 -22.71 4.05 19.95
N ILE A 376 -22.35 5.31 19.63
CA ILE A 376 -23.23 6.26 18.96
C ILE A 376 -23.43 5.90 17.47
N ASN A 377 -22.36 5.51 16.76
CA ASN A 377 -22.40 5.31 15.31
C ASN A 377 -22.78 3.87 14.89
N ALA A 378 -22.41 2.84 15.67
CA ALA A 378 -22.65 1.43 15.36
C ALA A 378 -24.14 1.09 15.34
N LYS A 379 -24.97 1.81 16.11
CA LYS A 379 -26.43 1.69 16.06
C LYS A 379 -27.06 2.27 14.78
N GLN A 380 -26.32 3.10 14.03
CA GLN A 380 -26.81 3.74 12.80
C GLN A 380 -26.29 3.07 11.51
N LYS A 381 -25.08 2.47 11.52
CA LYS A 381 -24.51 1.65 10.42
C LYS A 381 -23.34 0.79 10.91
N SER A 382 -23.19 -0.46 10.42
CA SER A 382 -22.09 -1.35 10.83
C SER A 382 -20.70 -0.79 10.46
N VAL A 383 -19.76 -0.81 11.41
CA VAL A 383 -18.37 -0.33 11.22
C VAL A 383 -17.54 -1.36 10.44
N LYS A 384 -16.70 -0.91 9.49
CA LYS A 384 -15.83 -1.82 8.70
C LYS A 384 -14.79 -2.52 9.59
N PRO A 385 -14.43 -3.80 9.33
CA PRO A 385 -13.39 -4.51 10.09
C PRO A 385 -12.01 -3.85 10.07
N SER A 386 -11.61 -3.26 8.94
CA SER A 386 -10.35 -2.50 8.83
C SER A 386 -10.33 -1.26 9.72
N LEU A 387 -11.48 -0.59 9.88
CA LEU A 387 -11.60 0.53 10.81
C LEU A 387 -11.45 0.03 12.25
N LEU A 388 -12.14 -1.05 12.64
CA LEU A 388 -11.95 -1.65 13.97
C LEU A 388 -10.47 -1.98 14.25
N GLN A 389 -9.76 -2.52 13.26
CA GLN A 389 -8.34 -2.83 13.40
C GLN A 389 -7.47 -1.57 13.55
N GLU A 390 -7.74 -0.50 12.79
CA GLU A 390 -7.09 0.81 12.97
C GLU A 390 -7.36 1.39 14.37
N LEU A 391 -8.60 1.27 14.85
CA LEU A 391 -9.02 1.74 16.18
C LEU A 391 -8.36 0.94 17.31
N PHE A 392 -7.98 -0.31 17.05
CA PHE A 392 -7.40 -1.19 18.04
C PHE A 392 -6.12 -0.59 18.65
N ALA A 393 -5.27 0.05 17.83
CA ALA A 393 -4.05 0.71 18.30
C ALA A 393 -4.32 1.77 19.38
N GLU A 394 -5.38 2.55 19.23
CA GLU A 394 -5.69 3.68 20.12
C GLU A 394 -6.53 3.25 21.33
N LEU A 395 -7.40 2.25 21.15
CA LEU A 395 -8.23 1.69 22.23
C LEU A 395 -7.40 0.93 23.25
N HIS A 396 -6.28 0.36 22.81
CA HIS A 396 -5.54 -0.65 23.56
C HIS A 396 -4.04 -0.36 23.70
N TRP A 397 -3.60 0.88 23.40
CA TRP A 397 -2.20 1.31 23.57
C TRP A 397 -1.71 1.05 25.00
N ASP A 398 -2.48 1.53 25.98
CA ASP A 398 -2.16 1.43 27.41
C ASP A 398 -2.85 0.23 28.09
N ALA A 399 -3.14 -0.83 27.35
CA ALA A 399 -3.80 -2.00 27.92
C ALA A 399 -2.91 -2.72 28.94
N ASP A 400 -3.49 -3.25 30.03
CA ASP A 400 -2.74 -4.00 31.04
C ASP A 400 -2.15 -5.31 30.48
N SER A 401 -2.87 -5.96 29.56
CA SER A 401 -2.42 -7.19 28.90
C SER A 401 -1.33 -6.90 27.86
N ALA A 402 -0.17 -7.54 28.01
CA ALA A 402 0.95 -7.42 27.08
C ALA A 402 0.60 -7.86 25.65
N ILE A 403 -0.17 -8.95 25.50
CA ILE A 403 -0.66 -9.43 24.19
C ILE A 403 -1.51 -8.35 23.51
N VAL A 404 -2.42 -7.74 24.27
CA VAL A 404 -3.31 -6.69 23.76
C VAL A 404 -2.51 -5.43 23.37
N ARG A 405 -1.47 -5.07 24.14
CA ARG A 405 -0.54 -3.99 23.75
C ARG A 405 0.22 -4.33 22.47
N VAL A 406 0.73 -5.55 22.32
CA VAL A 406 1.41 -5.98 21.09
C VAL A 406 0.48 -5.88 19.89
N GLN A 407 -0.79 -6.30 20.02
CA GLN A 407 -1.78 -6.11 18.96
C GLN A 407 -2.01 -4.63 18.63
N ALA A 408 -2.02 -3.75 19.63
CA ALA A 408 -2.08 -2.30 19.39
C ALA A 408 -0.84 -1.79 18.63
N ILE A 409 0.37 -2.23 19.03
CA ILE A 409 1.65 -1.88 18.40
C ILE A 409 1.70 -2.37 16.95
N VAL A 410 1.33 -3.61 16.67
CA VAL A 410 1.33 -4.17 15.30
C VAL A 410 0.35 -3.41 14.41
N SER A 411 -0.85 -3.09 14.93
CA SER A 411 -1.81 -2.25 14.20
C SER A 411 -1.23 -0.88 13.86
N LYS A 412 -0.49 -0.26 14.79
CA LYS A 412 0.19 1.02 14.56
C LYS A 412 1.35 0.90 13.57
N ALA A 413 2.16 -0.14 13.67
CA ALA A 413 3.30 -0.39 12.79
C ALA A 413 2.88 -0.51 11.32
N VAL A 414 1.79 -1.24 11.05
CA VAL A 414 1.22 -1.37 9.69
C VAL A 414 0.80 -0.01 9.12
N GLN A 415 0.20 0.86 9.94
CA GLN A 415 -0.17 2.22 9.52
C GLN A 415 1.06 3.10 9.25
N VAL A 416 2.10 3.00 10.08
CA VAL A 416 3.35 3.75 9.88
C VAL A 416 4.07 3.29 8.60
N LEU A 417 4.11 1.98 8.34
CA LEU A 417 4.70 1.42 7.11
C LEU A 417 3.99 1.87 5.83
N ASP A 418 2.67 2.09 5.85
CA ASP A 418 1.92 2.64 4.70
C ASP A 418 2.22 4.13 4.48
N ALA A 419 2.43 4.88 5.56
CA ALA A 419 2.60 6.32 5.53
C ALA A 419 4.04 6.78 5.29
N ASP A 420 5.05 5.96 5.57
CA ASP A 420 6.46 6.32 5.36
C ASP A 420 6.86 6.20 3.88
N LYS A 421 7.34 7.27 3.23
CA LYS A 421 7.79 7.26 1.81
C LYS A 421 9.01 6.38 1.59
N ASP A 422 9.84 6.22 2.62
CA ASP A 422 11.03 5.36 2.57
C ASP A 422 10.66 3.88 2.78
N SER A 423 9.41 3.57 3.12
CA SER A 423 8.92 2.20 3.28
C SER A 423 8.59 1.55 1.93
N PRO A 424 8.92 0.27 1.71
CA PRO A 424 8.49 -0.47 0.52
C PRO A 424 6.97 -0.66 0.46
N PHE A 425 6.27 -0.46 1.57
CA PHE A 425 4.81 -0.49 1.69
C PHE A 425 4.14 0.86 1.49
N TYR A 426 4.90 1.93 1.19
CA TYR A 426 4.34 3.27 1.01
C TYR A 426 3.15 3.28 0.05
N GLY A 427 1.97 3.63 0.56
CA GLY A 427 0.72 3.71 -0.19
C GLY A 427 0.17 2.38 -0.71
N ARG A 428 0.67 1.22 -0.24
CA ARG A 428 0.27 -0.11 -0.73
C ARG A 428 -0.74 -0.83 0.15
N ILE A 429 -0.97 -0.36 1.38
CA ILE A 429 -1.84 -1.02 2.34
C ILE A 429 -3.25 -0.43 2.27
N GLN A 430 -4.24 -1.32 2.26
CA GLN A 430 -5.65 -1.01 2.24
C GLN A 430 -6.11 -0.69 3.66
N LEU A 431 -5.95 0.58 4.02
CA LEU A 431 -6.62 1.19 5.16
C LEU A 431 -8.13 1.29 4.86
N ALA A 432 -8.94 1.49 5.90
CA ALA A 432 -10.40 1.39 5.87
C ALA A 432 -11.11 2.23 4.79
N ASP A 433 -10.48 3.32 4.33
CA ASP A 433 -11.05 4.25 3.34
C ASP A 433 -10.09 4.59 2.23
N SER A 434 -9.01 3.83 2.15
CA SER A 434 -8.21 3.84 0.96
C SER A 434 -8.98 3.20 -0.19
N THR A 435 -8.94 3.81 -1.36
CA THR A 435 -9.46 3.18 -2.59
C THR A 435 -8.50 2.07 -2.97
N LYS A 436 -9.03 0.86 -3.19
CA LYS A 436 -8.26 -0.23 -3.76
C LYS A 436 -7.87 0.12 -5.19
N ASP A 437 -6.59 0.01 -5.48
CA ASP A 437 -6.05 0.07 -6.83
C ASP A 437 -5.01 -1.05 -7.00
N SER A 438 -4.30 -1.03 -8.13
CA SER A 438 -3.32 -2.07 -8.43
C SER A 438 -2.09 -2.04 -7.53
N LEU A 439 -1.70 -0.89 -6.98
CA LEU A 439 -0.58 -0.75 -6.05
C LEU A 439 -1.05 -0.96 -4.62
N ARG A 440 -2.20 -0.38 -4.26
CA ARG A 440 -2.85 -0.52 -2.96
C ARG A 440 -3.69 -1.80 -2.88
N CYS A 441 -2.99 -2.92 -2.88
CA CYS A 441 -3.57 -4.26 -2.97
C CYS A 441 -3.31 -5.16 -1.75
N ILE A 442 -2.58 -4.68 -0.74
CA ILE A 442 -2.30 -5.42 0.51
C ILE A 442 -3.35 -5.04 1.55
N SER A 443 -4.04 -5.97 2.20
CA SER A 443 -4.99 -5.63 3.26
C SER A 443 -4.29 -5.41 4.59
N LEU A 444 -4.73 -4.39 5.33
CA LEU A 444 -4.25 -4.13 6.68
C LEU A 444 -4.41 -5.37 7.57
N THR A 445 -5.53 -6.09 7.45
CA THR A 445 -5.81 -7.29 8.24
C THR A 445 -4.89 -8.46 7.91
N SER A 446 -4.50 -8.64 6.64
CA SER A 446 -3.58 -9.71 6.25
C SER A 446 -2.19 -9.45 6.80
N LEU A 447 -1.68 -8.21 6.63
CA LEU A 447 -0.35 -7.86 7.13
C LEU A 447 -0.32 -7.85 8.67
N PHE A 448 -1.37 -7.32 9.31
CA PHE A 448 -1.53 -7.40 10.76
C PHE A 448 -1.40 -8.84 11.26
N ARG A 449 -2.20 -9.78 10.72
CA ARG A 449 -2.16 -11.19 11.12
C ARG A 449 -0.83 -11.86 10.79
N ALA A 450 -0.19 -11.49 9.68
CA ALA A 450 1.09 -12.04 9.29
C ALA A 450 2.21 -11.69 10.29
N ILE A 451 2.13 -10.51 10.92
CA ILE A 451 3.07 -10.03 11.93
C ILE A 451 2.67 -10.49 13.33
N GLU A 452 1.39 -10.39 13.69
CA GLU A 452 0.86 -10.67 15.03
C GLU A 452 0.93 -12.14 15.42
N ARG A 453 0.71 -13.06 14.48
CA ARG A 453 0.76 -14.51 14.72
C ARG A 453 2.17 -15.06 14.92
N GLN A 454 3.17 -14.20 14.90
CA GLN A 454 4.57 -14.58 15.02
C GLN A 454 5.08 -14.26 16.41
N ASP A 455 6.05 -15.04 16.82
CA ASP A 455 6.74 -15.00 18.10
C ASP A 455 7.75 -13.83 18.15
N PHE A 456 7.58 -12.81 17.29
CA PHE A 456 8.48 -11.66 17.18
C PHE A 456 8.54 -10.83 18.46
N PHE A 457 7.45 -10.78 19.22
CA PHE A 457 7.29 -9.87 20.37
C PHE A 457 7.36 -10.60 21.70
N ILE A 458 6.64 -11.70 21.84
CA ILE A 458 6.53 -12.43 23.11
C ILE A 458 6.82 -13.89 22.82
N VAL A 459 7.89 -14.41 23.42
CA VAL A 459 8.23 -15.83 23.39
C VAL A 459 7.55 -16.54 24.56
N LYS A 460 7.56 -15.90 25.75
CA LYS A 460 6.93 -16.44 26.95
C LYS A 460 6.33 -15.34 27.82
N GLU A 461 5.12 -15.58 28.30
CA GLU A 461 4.44 -14.72 29.28
C GLU A 461 3.98 -15.51 30.52
N ASN A 462 3.79 -14.79 31.63
CA ASN A 462 3.18 -15.31 32.85
C ASN A 462 2.26 -14.24 33.46
N LYS A 463 0.97 -14.57 33.62
CA LYS A 463 -0.06 -13.67 34.20
C LYS A 463 -0.05 -12.26 33.59
N GLY A 464 0.14 -12.15 32.28
CA GLY A 464 0.15 -10.87 31.54
C GLY A 464 1.48 -10.09 31.58
N VAL A 465 2.50 -10.62 32.26
CA VAL A 465 3.86 -10.07 32.27
C VAL A 465 4.74 -10.85 31.28
N VAL A 466 5.46 -10.13 30.42
CA VAL A 466 6.42 -10.72 29.48
C VAL A 466 7.64 -11.21 30.26
N VAL A 467 7.87 -12.52 30.24
CA VAL A 467 9.01 -13.17 30.89
C VAL A 467 10.18 -13.27 29.92
N GLU A 468 9.89 -13.58 28.65
CA GLU A 468 10.88 -13.61 27.57
C GLU A 468 10.30 -12.92 26.32
N GLY A 469 10.94 -11.82 25.93
CA GLY A 469 10.58 -11.06 24.73
C GLY A 469 11.26 -11.63 23.49
N GLY A 470 10.57 -11.56 22.36
CA GLY A 470 11.13 -11.90 21.06
C GLY A 470 12.01 -10.79 20.48
N ALA A 471 12.58 -11.03 19.29
CA ALA A 471 13.52 -10.11 18.64
C ALA A 471 13.04 -8.65 18.51
N PHE A 472 11.72 -8.42 18.41
CA PHE A 472 11.15 -7.08 18.22
C PHE A 472 10.78 -6.39 19.53
N TRP A 473 10.83 -7.09 20.67
CA TRP A 473 10.42 -6.56 21.97
C TRP A 473 11.44 -5.57 22.56
N ARG A 474 10.94 -4.44 23.06
CA ARG A 474 11.74 -3.42 23.76
C ARG A 474 11.18 -3.04 25.13
N GLY A 475 10.17 -3.74 25.63
CA GLY A 475 9.50 -3.43 26.89
C GLY A 475 8.49 -2.30 26.77
N GLN A 476 8.90 -1.15 26.22
CA GLN A 476 8.04 0.02 26.00
C GLN A 476 7.36 0.00 24.63
N ASN A 477 6.14 0.55 24.55
CA ASN A 477 5.33 0.51 23.34
C ASN A 477 5.98 1.27 22.18
N GLU A 478 6.47 2.49 22.42
CA GLU A 478 7.07 3.37 21.43
C GLU A 478 8.37 2.79 20.86
N GLU A 479 9.23 2.24 21.71
CA GLU A 479 10.47 1.58 21.28
C GLU A 479 10.19 0.30 20.49
N THR A 480 9.22 -0.51 20.94
CA THR A 480 8.82 -1.74 20.25
C THR A 480 8.22 -1.41 18.88
N LEU A 481 7.42 -0.34 18.78
CA LEU A 481 6.90 0.17 17.52
C LEU A 481 8.04 0.62 16.58
N ALA A 482 8.98 1.41 17.08
CA ALA A 482 10.11 1.92 16.30
C ALA A 482 10.94 0.77 15.70
N ARG A 483 11.32 -0.21 16.54
CA ARG A 483 12.04 -1.41 16.11
C ARG A 483 11.26 -2.20 15.06
N THR A 484 9.97 -2.43 15.30
CA THR A 484 9.11 -3.19 14.36
C THR A 484 9.09 -2.55 12.98
N VAL A 485 8.89 -1.23 12.92
CA VAL A 485 8.87 -0.46 11.66
C VAL A 485 10.25 -0.52 11.00
N TYR A 486 11.32 -0.32 11.76
CA TYR A 486 12.69 -0.32 11.25
C TYR A 486 13.06 -1.67 10.60
N VAL A 487 12.88 -2.77 11.33
CA VAL A 487 13.26 -4.12 10.87
C VAL A 487 12.42 -4.56 9.68
N LEU A 488 11.10 -4.36 9.71
CA LEU A 488 10.23 -4.70 8.58
C LEU A 488 10.54 -3.84 7.34
N LYS A 489 10.79 -2.53 7.52
CA LYS A 489 11.21 -1.65 6.43
C LYS A 489 12.50 -2.14 5.80
N SER A 490 13.50 -2.48 6.61
CA SER A 490 14.80 -3.00 6.14
C SER A 490 14.64 -4.33 5.39
N TRP A 491 13.96 -5.31 6.00
CA TRP A 491 13.72 -6.64 5.43
C TRP A 491 13.05 -6.57 4.05
N PHE A 492 11.94 -5.85 3.95
CA PHE A 492 11.19 -5.75 2.69
C PHE A 492 11.85 -4.83 1.65
N SER A 493 12.67 -3.86 2.07
CA SER A 493 13.45 -3.04 1.14
C SER A 493 14.50 -3.89 0.41
N HIS A 494 15.15 -4.80 1.12
CA HIS A 494 16.07 -5.75 0.50
C HIS A 494 15.36 -6.71 -0.45
N ILE A 495 14.20 -7.25 -0.08
CA ILE A 495 13.41 -8.10 -0.98
C ILE A 495 13.00 -7.34 -2.25
N ARG A 496 12.48 -6.11 -2.12
CA ARG A 496 12.14 -5.26 -3.27
C ARG A 496 13.34 -5.01 -4.18
N SER A 497 14.54 -4.86 -3.62
CA SER A 497 15.75 -4.58 -4.42
C SER A 497 16.15 -5.70 -5.37
N GLY A 498 15.76 -6.96 -5.10
CA GLY A 498 16.07 -8.09 -5.99
C GLY A 498 15.10 -8.27 -7.16
N ALA A 499 13.87 -7.75 -7.05
CA ALA A 499 12.86 -7.80 -8.12
C ALA A 499 11.96 -6.53 -8.10
N PRO A 500 12.54 -5.33 -8.29
CA PRO A 500 11.82 -4.07 -8.15
C PRO A 500 10.68 -3.95 -9.16
N GLU A 501 10.88 -4.44 -10.39
CA GLU A 501 9.87 -4.45 -11.44
C GLU A 501 8.67 -5.33 -11.10
N TRP A 502 8.91 -6.45 -10.40
CA TRP A 502 7.82 -7.34 -9.97
C TRP A 502 7.08 -6.80 -8.74
N TRP A 503 7.82 -6.22 -7.78
CA TRP A 503 7.24 -5.56 -6.62
C TRP A 503 6.39 -4.34 -7.01
N ASP A 504 6.88 -3.51 -7.93
CA ASP A 504 6.26 -2.24 -8.31
C ASP A 504 5.01 -2.40 -9.19
N LEU A 505 4.79 -3.57 -9.79
CA LEU A 505 3.53 -3.90 -10.48
C LEU A 505 2.35 -4.14 -9.51
N GLY A 506 2.61 -4.49 -8.26
CA GLY A 506 1.54 -4.82 -7.29
C GLY A 506 0.65 -5.94 -7.81
N SER A 507 -0.66 -5.68 -7.94
CA SER A 507 -1.64 -6.62 -8.49
C SER A 507 -1.91 -6.49 -9.98
N LYS A 508 -1.19 -5.62 -10.72
CA LYS A 508 -1.27 -5.55 -12.20
C LYS A 508 -0.88 -6.89 -12.83
N ASP A 509 -1.16 -7.07 -14.12
CA ASP A 509 -0.72 -8.24 -14.87
C ASP A 509 0.81 -8.38 -14.80
N GLY A 510 1.30 -9.61 -14.63
CA GLY A 510 2.72 -9.89 -14.35
C GLY A 510 3.19 -9.59 -12.92
N GLY A 511 2.41 -8.85 -12.11
CA GLY A 511 2.68 -8.56 -10.69
C GLY A 511 2.52 -9.77 -9.77
N GLY A 512 2.67 -9.60 -8.45
CA GLY A 512 2.41 -10.67 -7.48
C GLY A 512 3.25 -10.65 -6.21
N LEU A 513 4.43 -10.01 -6.22
CA LEU A 513 5.33 -10.01 -5.07
C LEU A 513 4.86 -9.10 -3.92
N ALA A 514 4.34 -7.91 -4.25
CA ALA A 514 3.79 -6.96 -3.28
C ALA A 514 2.27 -7.18 -3.04
N MET A 515 1.88 -8.41 -2.69
CA MET A 515 0.49 -8.81 -2.43
C MET A 515 0.35 -9.57 -1.11
N ASN A 516 -0.88 -9.69 -0.59
CA ASN A 516 -1.19 -10.33 0.71
C ASN A 516 -0.45 -11.65 0.96
N ASP A 517 -0.58 -12.63 0.05
CA ASP A 517 -0.02 -13.98 0.25
C ASP A 517 1.51 -13.97 0.24
N SER A 518 2.10 -13.20 -0.67
CA SER A 518 3.55 -13.06 -0.84
C SER A 518 4.20 -12.35 0.35
N VAL A 519 3.60 -11.24 0.79
CA VAL A 519 4.06 -10.48 1.95
C VAL A 519 3.93 -11.34 3.22
N SER A 520 2.81 -12.06 3.37
CA SER A 520 2.63 -12.98 4.50
C SER A 520 3.69 -14.09 4.49
N ALA A 521 3.96 -14.71 3.33
CA ALA A 521 5.00 -15.72 3.19
C ALA A 521 6.40 -15.17 3.55
N CYS A 522 6.74 -13.97 3.08
CA CYS A 522 8.02 -13.33 3.40
C CYS A 522 8.16 -13.01 4.90
N THR A 523 7.07 -12.62 5.57
CA THR A 523 7.05 -12.42 7.03
C THR A 523 7.23 -13.74 7.79
N MET A 524 6.64 -14.84 7.31
CA MET A 524 6.86 -16.17 7.89
C MET A 524 8.29 -16.68 7.68
N VAL A 525 8.92 -16.35 6.55
CA VAL A 525 10.34 -16.64 6.31
C VAL A 525 11.22 -15.84 7.26
N LEU A 526 10.93 -14.56 7.49
CA LEU A 526 11.63 -13.75 8.51
C LEU A 526 11.56 -14.40 9.90
N ARG A 527 10.39 -14.91 10.30
CA ARG A 527 10.25 -15.70 11.55
C ARG A 527 11.13 -16.93 11.58
N SER A 528 11.25 -17.63 10.45
CA SER A 528 12.11 -18.81 10.33
C SER A 528 13.60 -18.47 10.48
N VAL A 529 14.02 -17.33 9.93
CA VAL A 529 15.39 -16.81 10.07
C VAL A 529 15.67 -16.41 11.52
N ILE A 530 14.77 -15.68 12.16
CA ILE A 530 14.88 -15.31 13.58
C ILE A 530 15.01 -16.56 14.44
N GLN A 531 14.14 -17.55 14.27
CA GLN A 531 14.18 -18.79 15.04
C GLN A 531 15.50 -19.56 14.83
N HIS A 532 16.00 -19.62 13.59
CA HIS A 532 17.27 -20.26 13.27
C HIS A 532 18.44 -19.58 13.99
N LEU A 533 18.50 -18.25 13.96
CA LEU A 533 19.56 -17.48 14.63
C LEU A 533 19.51 -17.63 16.15
N GLU A 534 18.30 -17.61 16.74
CA GLU A 534 18.12 -17.78 18.19
C GLU A 534 18.47 -19.20 18.67
N THR A 535 18.11 -20.22 17.88
CA THR A 535 18.46 -21.62 18.17
C THR A 535 19.97 -21.86 18.10
N ASN A 536 20.67 -21.11 17.25
CA ASN A 536 22.13 -21.13 17.13
C ASN A 536 22.83 -20.20 18.14
N GLY A 537 22.13 -19.73 19.18
CA GLY A 537 22.71 -19.04 20.33
C GLY A 537 22.67 -17.51 20.28
N SER A 538 22.10 -16.90 19.23
CA SER A 538 22.01 -15.43 19.15
C SER A 538 20.83 -14.92 19.98
N LYS A 539 21.07 -14.04 20.97
CA LYS A 539 19.99 -13.39 21.74
C LYS A 539 19.56 -12.08 21.06
N LEU A 540 18.78 -12.20 19.99
CA LEU A 540 18.43 -11.08 19.09
C LEU A 540 17.74 -9.91 19.78
N VAL A 541 16.94 -10.17 20.82
CA VAL A 541 16.29 -9.11 21.62
C VAL A 541 17.28 -8.11 22.22
N ARG A 542 18.54 -8.51 22.46
CA ARG A 542 19.59 -7.68 23.09
C ARG A 542 20.35 -6.79 22.11
N LEU A 543 20.23 -7.03 20.80
CA LEU A 543 20.89 -6.21 19.78
C LEU A 543 20.18 -4.87 19.67
N ASP A 544 20.86 -3.84 19.15
CA ASP A 544 20.19 -2.64 18.67
C ASP A 544 19.52 -2.87 17.30
N ASP A 545 18.88 -1.83 16.77
CA ASP A 545 18.09 -1.95 15.54
C ASP A 545 18.98 -2.13 14.29
N GLU A 546 20.15 -1.49 14.26
CA GLU A 546 21.09 -1.57 13.14
C GLU A 546 21.75 -2.94 13.07
N ASP A 547 22.24 -3.45 14.22
CA ASP A 547 22.85 -4.76 14.35
C ASP A 547 21.88 -5.89 14.02
N LEU A 548 20.63 -5.79 14.52
CA LEU A 548 19.59 -6.77 14.21
C LEU A 548 19.32 -6.81 12.70
N SER A 549 19.15 -5.65 12.06
CA SER A 549 18.98 -5.58 10.61
C SER A 549 20.20 -6.09 9.84
N ALA A 550 21.42 -5.82 10.32
CA ALA A 550 22.66 -6.28 9.70
C ALA A 550 22.76 -7.81 9.69
N ILE A 551 22.38 -8.48 10.77
CA ILE A 551 22.37 -9.96 10.86
C ILE A 551 21.27 -10.59 9.99
N LEU A 552 20.11 -9.92 9.87
CA LEU A 552 19.02 -10.42 9.02
C LEU A 552 19.27 -10.21 7.51
N LYS A 553 20.06 -9.19 7.16
CA LYS A 553 20.30 -8.76 5.77
C LYS A 553 20.80 -9.86 4.83
N PRO A 554 21.77 -10.73 5.17
CA PRO A 554 22.21 -11.81 4.27
C PRO A 554 21.06 -12.73 3.82
N TYR A 555 20.15 -13.07 4.72
CA TYR A 555 18.97 -13.89 4.42
C TYR A 555 17.95 -13.12 3.57
N ALA A 556 17.77 -11.81 3.83
CA ALA A 556 16.90 -10.96 3.01
C ALA A 556 17.40 -10.88 1.56
N LEU A 557 18.72 -10.72 1.36
CA LEU A 557 19.35 -10.67 0.04
C LEU A 557 19.30 -12.01 -0.68
N ALA A 558 19.49 -13.12 0.03
CA ALA A 558 19.30 -14.46 -0.53
C ALA A 558 17.89 -14.67 -1.07
N LEU A 559 16.89 -14.24 -0.31
CA LEU A 559 15.49 -14.27 -0.73
C LEU A 559 15.22 -13.32 -1.91
N ALA A 560 15.83 -12.13 -1.90
CA ALA A 560 15.74 -11.17 -3.00
C ALA A 560 16.30 -11.75 -4.31
N ASN A 561 17.46 -12.41 -4.25
CA ASN A 561 18.08 -13.08 -5.39
C ASN A 561 17.20 -14.21 -5.94
N HIS A 562 16.59 -15.01 -5.06
CA HIS A 562 15.66 -16.06 -5.46
C HIS A 562 14.48 -15.51 -6.27
N PHE A 563 13.86 -14.42 -5.80
CA PHE A 563 12.76 -13.79 -6.54
C PHE A 563 13.22 -13.09 -7.83
N GLY A 564 14.42 -12.49 -7.84
CA GLY A 564 15.00 -11.86 -9.03
C GLY A 564 15.28 -12.85 -10.16
N GLN A 565 15.61 -14.10 -9.83
CA GLN A 565 15.87 -15.17 -10.80
C GLN A 565 14.60 -15.85 -11.36
N MET A 566 13.42 -15.57 -10.81
CA MET A 566 12.18 -16.18 -11.29
C MET A 566 11.80 -15.66 -12.69
N THR A 567 11.56 -16.59 -13.61
CA THR A 567 11.02 -16.28 -14.94
C THR A 567 9.57 -15.80 -14.87
N GLU A 568 9.04 -15.22 -15.95
CA GLU A 568 7.62 -14.82 -16.00
C GLU A 568 6.66 -15.99 -15.74
N GLN A 569 7.01 -17.18 -16.21
CA GLN A 569 6.23 -18.39 -15.98
C GLN A 569 6.28 -18.82 -14.51
N ASP A 570 7.44 -18.71 -13.86
CA ASP A 570 7.59 -18.99 -12.42
C ASP A 570 6.80 -17.98 -11.59
N ARG A 571 6.86 -16.69 -11.93
CA ARG A 571 6.10 -15.62 -11.27
C ARG A 571 4.58 -15.87 -11.40
N LYS A 572 4.12 -16.33 -12.56
CA LYS A 572 2.71 -16.71 -12.79
C LYS A 572 2.32 -17.90 -11.91
N ARG A 573 3.08 -19.00 -11.94
CA ARG A 573 2.85 -20.18 -11.07
C ARG A 573 2.86 -19.80 -9.60
N TYR A 574 3.80 -18.96 -9.19
CA TYR A 574 3.90 -18.43 -7.83
C TYR A 574 2.67 -17.61 -7.46
N ARG A 575 2.15 -16.76 -8.34
CA ARG A 575 0.92 -15.97 -8.11
C ARG A 575 -0.33 -16.83 -8.03
N ASP A 576 -0.41 -17.90 -8.81
CA ASP A 576 -1.61 -18.74 -8.92
C ASP A 576 -1.88 -19.62 -7.70
N LEU A 577 -0.88 -19.84 -6.83
CA LEU A 577 -1.06 -20.52 -5.55
C LEU A 577 -2.08 -19.76 -4.66
N ARG A 578 -3.19 -20.37 -4.24
CA ARG A 578 -4.23 -19.71 -3.41
C ARG A 578 -4.38 -20.32 -2.03
N GLY A 579 -4.93 -19.53 -1.11
CA GLY A 579 -5.31 -19.97 0.23
C GLY A 579 -4.15 -20.33 1.15
N VAL A 580 -4.46 -20.96 2.28
CA VAL A 580 -3.49 -21.29 3.34
C VAL A 580 -2.42 -22.27 2.84
N GLN A 581 -2.80 -23.26 2.03
CA GLN A 581 -1.85 -24.18 1.40
C GLN A 581 -0.91 -23.41 0.46
N GLY A 582 -1.44 -22.51 -0.38
CA GLY A 582 -0.61 -21.68 -1.25
C GLY A 582 0.37 -20.78 -0.49
N GLN A 583 -0.03 -20.19 0.64
CA GLN A 583 0.88 -19.43 1.51
C GLN A 583 1.99 -20.31 2.09
N THR A 584 1.63 -21.51 2.55
CA THR A 584 2.57 -22.50 3.08
C THR A 584 3.58 -22.90 2.01
N THR A 585 3.15 -23.24 0.80
CA THR A 585 4.02 -23.61 -0.32
C THR A 585 5.00 -22.50 -0.67
N ARG A 586 4.56 -21.24 -0.70
CA ARG A 586 5.45 -20.09 -0.94
C ARG A 586 6.54 -19.98 0.12
N MET A 587 6.13 -20.05 1.39
CA MET A 587 7.06 -19.99 2.52
C MET A 587 8.06 -21.14 2.48
N ARG A 588 7.62 -22.38 2.18
CA ARG A 588 8.52 -23.54 2.08
C ARG A 588 9.51 -23.45 0.92
N ARG A 589 9.06 -22.99 -0.26
CA ARG A 589 9.96 -22.77 -1.41
C ARG A 589 10.99 -21.68 -1.14
N ALA A 590 10.58 -20.59 -0.49
CA ALA A 590 11.50 -19.55 -0.05
C ALA A 590 12.51 -20.07 1.00
N GLN A 591 12.08 -20.90 1.95
CA GLN A 591 12.98 -21.54 2.91
C GLN A 591 13.96 -22.51 2.24
N GLN A 592 13.52 -23.26 1.22
CA GLN A 592 14.39 -24.13 0.43
C GLN A 592 15.48 -23.32 -0.29
N ALA A 593 15.12 -22.17 -0.86
CA ALA A 593 16.09 -21.27 -1.49
C ALA A 593 17.13 -20.76 -0.47
N LEU A 594 16.69 -20.40 0.75
CA LEU A 594 17.62 -20.04 1.83
C LEU A 594 18.53 -21.21 2.22
N LYS A 595 17.99 -22.44 2.35
CA LYS A 595 18.78 -23.64 2.69
C LYS A 595 19.88 -23.93 1.67
N ALA A 596 19.61 -23.68 0.38
CA ALA A 596 20.61 -23.86 -0.67
C ALA A 596 21.83 -22.94 -0.49
N GLN A 597 21.64 -21.73 0.05
CA GLN A 597 22.73 -20.79 0.31
C GLN A 597 23.30 -20.92 1.74
N PHE A 598 22.47 -21.34 2.70
CA PHE A 598 22.82 -21.50 4.11
C PHE A 598 22.50 -22.95 4.52
N PRO A 599 23.43 -23.92 4.36
CA PRO A 599 23.15 -25.34 4.58
C PRO A 599 22.59 -25.70 5.96
N ASN A 600 23.01 -24.94 6.99
CA ASN A 600 22.55 -25.12 8.38
C ASN A 600 21.14 -24.53 8.63
N PHE A 601 20.56 -23.81 7.68
CA PHE A 601 19.20 -23.30 7.77
C PHE A 601 18.20 -24.44 7.56
N ASP A 602 17.59 -24.91 8.65
CA ASP A 602 16.65 -26.01 8.64
C ASP A 602 15.43 -25.75 9.54
N PRO A 603 14.53 -24.85 9.15
CA PRO A 603 13.37 -24.52 9.95
C PRO A 603 12.40 -25.70 10.07
N PRO A 604 11.68 -25.84 11.20
CA PRO A 604 10.75 -26.94 11.44
C PRO A 604 9.76 -27.16 10.28
N GLY A 605 9.69 -28.41 9.82
CA GLY A 605 8.80 -28.87 8.75
C GLY A 605 9.29 -28.62 7.32
N LEU A 606 10.48 -28.05 7.10
CA LEU A 606 11.06 -27.95 5.76
C LEU A 606 11.42 -29.32 5.18
N GLN A 607 12.07 -30.18 5.96
CA GLN A 607 12.46 -31.53 5.54
C GLN A 607 11.27 -32.39 5.11
N GLU A 608 10.19 -32.36 5.90
CA GLU A 608 8.96 -33.08 5.58
C GLU A 608 8.29 -32.56 4.30
N PHE A 609 8.33 -31.25 4.07
CA PHE A 609 7.84 -30.66 2.82
C PHE A 609 8.67 -31.15 1.62
N LEU A 610 10.00 -31.12 1.72
CA LEU A 610 10.90 -31.59 0.67
C LEU A 610 10.69 -33.08 0.38
N ARG A 611 10.52 -33.91 1.41
CA ARG A 611 10.23 -35.35 1.26
C ARG A 611 8.92 -35.58 0.50
N ARG A 612 7.83 -34.90 0.89
CA ARG A 612 6.53 -35.02 0.23
C ARG A 612 6.54 -34.56 -1.23
N GLU A 613 7.24 -33.47 -1.52
CA GLU A 613 7.35 -32.96 -2.89
C GLU A 613 8.07 -33.99 -3.79
N LYS A 614 9.15 -34.60 -3.28
CA LYS A 614 9.86 -35.70 -3.98
C LYS A 614 8.99 -36.93 -4.20
N GLU A 615 8.20 -37.34 -3.21
CA GLU A 615 7.28 -38.48 -3.33
C GLU A 615 6.20 -38.23 -4.40
N GLN A 616 5.65 -37.02 -4.41
CA GLN A 616 4.61 -36.64 -5.36
C GLN A 616 5.14 -36.54 -6.80
N THR A 617 6.33 -35.97 -7.01
CA THR A 617 6.93 -35.91 -8.37
C THR A 617 7.23 -37.29 -8.91
N ASN A 618 7.74 -38.21 -8.08
CA ASN A 618 8.03 -39.59 -8.48
C ASN A 618 6.75 -40.36 -8.86
N LEU A 619 5.68 -40.25 -8.08
CA LEU A 619 4.40 -40.91 -8.39
C LEU A 619 3.81 -40.39 -9.72
N ARG A 620 3.83 -39.08 -9.93
CA ARG A 620 3.32 -38.47 -11.17
C ARG A 620 4.16 -38.87 -12.38
N ALA A 621 5.49 -38.81 -12.26
CA ALA A 621 6.40 -39.23 -13.32
C ALA A 621 6.20 -40.70 -13.69
N LYS A 622 6.10 -41.59 -12.70
CA LYS A 622 5.82 -43.00 -12.91
C LYS A 622 4.54 -43.20 -13.73
N ALA A 623 3.46 -42.52 -13.35
CA ALA A 623 2.19 -42.63 -14.07
C ALA A 623 2.28 -42.14 -15.53
N ILE A 624 3.10 -41.12 -15.83
CA ILE A 624 3.32 -40.64 -17.20
C ILE A 624 4.16 -41.65 -17.99
N ILE A 625 5.23 -42.18 -17.38
CA ILE A 625 6.10 -43.18 -17.99
C ILE A 625 5.33 -44.45 -18.32
N ASP A 626 4.50 -44.95 -17.39
CA ASP A 626 3.66 -46.13 -17.62
C ASP A 626 2.73 -45.94 -18.85
N ARG A 627 2.17 -44.72 -19.03
CA ARG A 627 1.35 -44.40 -20.22
C ARG A 627 2.17 -44.29 -21.50
N LEU A 628 3.38 -43.72 -21.43
CA LEU A 628 4.31 -43.64 -22.55
C LEU A 628 4.75 -45.04 -23.01
N GLU A 629 5.03 -45.95 -22.08
CA GLU A 629 5.37 -47.35 -22.35
C GLU A 629 4.24 -48.05 -23.11
N GLN A 630 2.99 -47.91 -22.64
CA GLN A 630 1.82 -48.47 -23.32
C GLN A 630 1.61 -47.89 -24.72
N LEU A 631 1.78 -46.56 -24.86
CA LEU A 631 1.59 -45.90 -26.15
C LEU A 631 2.67 -46.31 -27.16
N LEU A 632 3.92 -46.39 -26.73
CA LEU A 632 5.04 -46.87 -27.53
C LEU A 632 4.86 -48.32 -27.96
N GLN A 633 4.45 -49.20 -27.03
CA GLN A 633 4.14 -50.59 -27.33
C GLN A 633 3.05 -50.68 -28.41
N SER A 634 1.96 -49.93 -28.25
CA SER A 634 0.86 -49.90 -29.22
C SER A 634 1.35 -49.47 -30.60
N ILE A 635 2.01 -48.31 -30.69
CA ILE A 635 2.49 -47.74 -31.97
C ILE A 635 3.46 -48.71 -32.64
N VAL A 636 4.49 -49.17 -31.94
CA VAL A 636 5.54 -50.01 -32.54
C VAL A 636 4.99 -51.36 -32.98
N VAL A 637 4.16 -52.02 -32.15
CA VAL A 637 3.63 -53.35 -32.48
C VAL A 637 2.58 -53.26 -33.59
N GLN A 638 1.72 -52.23 -33.60
CA GLN A 638 0.74 -52.04 -34.67
C GLN A 638 1.43 -51.80 -36.01
N GLU A 639 2.41 -50.89 -36.04
CA GLU A 639 3.14 -50.56 -37.26
C GLU A 639 3.90 -51.76 -37.83
N LEU A 640 4.58 -52.54 -36.97
CA LEU A 640 5.24 -53.76 -37.42
C LEU A 640 4.25 -54.81 -37.93
N LYS A 641 3.08 -54.94 -37.32
CA LYS A 641 2.05 -55.88 -37.76
C LYS A 641 1.40 -55.47 -39.08
N GLN A 642 1.31 -54.18 -39.35
CA GLN A 642 0.80 -53.65 -40.62
C GLN A 642 1.81 -53.84 -41.75
N GLU A 643 3.08 -53.50 -41.52
CA GLU A 643 4.14 -53.63 -42.55
C GLU A 643 4.46 -55.10 -42.88
N PHE A 644 4.41 -55.99 -41.89
CA PHE A 644 4.78 -57.42 -42.04
C PHE A 644 3.57 -58.35 -41.82
N ALA A 645 2.51 -58.15 -42.61
CA ALA A 645 1.22 -58.83 -42.47
C ALA A 645 1.13 -60.25 -43.09
N ASP A 646 2.20 -60.74 -43.72
CA ASP A 646 2.19 -61.96 -44.55
C ASP A 646 1.82 -63.25 -43.79
N ASP A 647 2.32 -63.42 -42.56
CA ASP A 647 1.91 -64.45 -41.62
C ASP A 647 1.90 -63.87 -40.19
N GLY A 648 1.10 -64.43 -39.27
CA GLY A 648 0.88 -63.85 -37.94
C GLY A 648 2.15 -63.67 -37.08
N ASP A 649 3.28 -64.24 -37.48
CA ASP A 649 4.58 -64.19 -36.79
C ASP A 649 5.66 -63.37 -37.54
N SER A 650 5.41 -62.92 -38.77
CA SER A 650 6.40 -62.23 -39.62
C SER A 650 6.86 -60.90 -39.05
N TRP A 651 5.94 -60.12 -38.47
CA TRP A 651 6.28 -58.88 -37.75
C TRP A 651 7.31 -59.09 -36.63
N TRP A 652 7.28 -60.26 -35.98
CA TRP A 652 8.22 -60.59 -34.92
C TRP A 652 9.57 -61.03 -35.49
N ILE A 653 9.57 -61.92 -36.48
CA ILE A 653 10.80 -62.52 -37.01
C ILE A 653 11.59 -61.51 -37.86
N GLN A 654 10.88 -60.74 -38.70
CA GLN A 654 11.44 -59.80 -39.67
C GLN A 654 11.51 -58.37 -39.11
N GLY A 655 10.46 -57.93 -38.42
CA GLY A 655 10.36 -56.58 -37.89
C GLY A 655 11.22 -56.31 -36.65
N VAL A 656 11.38 -57.31 -35.76
CA VAL A 656 12.13 -57.17 -34.50
C VAL A 656 13.57 -57.71 -34.64
N PRO A 657 14.61 -56.90 -34.34
CA PRO A 657 16.00 -57.31 -34.44
C PRO A 657 16.32 -58.56 -33.61
N LYS A 658 17.15 -59.45 -34.15
CA LYS A 658 17.54 -60.71 -33.48
C LYS A 658 18.08 -60.50 -32.05
N ALA A 659 18.86 -59.44 -31.84
CA ALA A 659 19.40 -59.11 -30.52
C ALA A 659 18.29 -58.82 -29.49
N VAL A 660 17.27 -58.05 -29.90
CA VAL A 660 16.10 -57.76 -29.05
C VAL A 660 15.30 -59.03 -28.79
N ARG A 661 15.08 -59.88 -29.81
CA ARG A 661 14.37 -61.16 -29.65
C ARG A 661 15.04 -62.10 -28.67
N LEU A 662 16.37 -62.19 -28.68
CA LEU A 662 17.13 -63.02 -27.73
C LEU A 662 16.98 -62.51 -26.30
N GLU A 663 17.01 -61.19 -26.09
CA GLU A 663 16.83 -60.61 -24.76
C GLU A 663 15.39 -60.78 -24.27
N VAL A 664 14.39 -60.61 -25.13
CA VAL A 664 12.99 -60.91 -24.81
C VAL A 664 12.79 -62.38 -24.45
N ALA A 665 13.38 -63.32 -25.20
CA ALA A 665 13.30 -64.75 -24.89
C ALA A 665 13.90 -65.06 -23.52
N LYS A 666 15.06 -64.46 -23.21
CA LYS A 666 15.70 -64.56 -21.89
C LYS A 666 14.81 -64.01 -20.78
N ARG A 667 14.16 -62.85 -20.97
CA ARG A 667 13.22 -62.27 -19.99
C ARG A 667 11.98 -63.14 -19.81
N SER A 668 11.44 -63.70 -20.88
CA SER A 668 10.31 -64.63 -20.84
C SER A 668 10.63 -65.89 -20.06
N GLU A 669 11.81 -66.47 -20.28
CA GLU A 669 12.25 -67.66 -19.56
C GLU A 669 12.45 -67.38 -18.06
N ASN A 670 13.10 -66.25 -17.74
CA ASN A 670 13.31 -65.84 -16.34
C ASN A 670 12.00 -65.55 -15.58
N ASP A 671 10.91 -65.24 -16.28
CA ASP A 671 9.59 -64.96 -15.70
C ASP A 671 8.62 -66.15 -15.83
N ASP A 672 9.11 -67.35 -16.19
CA ASP A 672 8.32 -68.56 -16.45
C ASP A 672 7.14 -68.33 -17.42
N ASN A 673 7.36 -67.46 -18.40
CA ASN A 673 6.36 -66.98 -19.35
C ASN A 673 5.04 -66.43 -18.74
N LYS A 674 5.06 -65.87 -17.53
CA LYS A 674 3.84 -65.37 -16.83
C LYS A 674 3.08 -64.27 -17.56
N ARG A 675 3.74 -63.48 -18.43
CA ARG A 675 3.10 -62.38 -19.19
C ARG A 675 2.45 -62.85 -20.49
N GLY A 676 2.70 -64.10 -20.91
CA GLY A 676 2.07 -64.77 -22.05
C GLY A 676 2.52 -64.29 -23.42
N LYS A 677 2.24 -63.04 -23.79
CA LYS A 677 2.48 -62.51 -25.15
C LYS A 677 3.91 -61.97 -25.32
N ARG A 678 4.50 -62.17 -26.50
CA ARG A 678 5.90 -61.75 -26.81
C ARG A 678 6.09 -60.23 -26.66
N GLU A 679 5.11 -59.44 -27.10
CA GLU A 679 5.13 -57.98 -26.97
C GLU A 679 5.16 -57.50 -25.51
N SER A 680 4.68 -58.30 -24.56
CA SER A 680 4.62 -57.94 -23.12
C SER A 680 5.97 -58.03 -22.40
N TYR A 681 7.01 -58.49 -23.10
CA TYR A 681 8.39 -58.56 -22.61
C TYR A 681 9.32 -57.50 -23.23
N LEU A 682 8.81 -56.66 -24.13
CA LEU A 682 9.53 -55.50 -24.65
C LEU A 682 9.57 -54.39 -23.60
N ASP A 683 10.75 -53.82 -23.39
CA ASP A 683 10.99 -52.67 -22.52
C ASP A 683 11.27 -51.40 -23.37
N LEU A 684 11.28 -50.22 -22.74
CA LEU A 684 11.49 -48.92 -23.42
C LEU A 684 12.69 -48.89 -24.36
N ILE A 685 13.81 -49.49 -23.93
CA ILE A 685 15.04 -49.49 -24.73
C ILE A 685 14.93 -50.34 -25.99
N ASP A 686 14.09 -51.38 -25.97
CA ASP A 686 13.89 -52.26 -27.11
C ASP A 686 13.12 -51.52 -28.22
N TYR A 687 12.16 -50.66 -27.88
CA TYR A 687 11.47 -49.83 -28.87
C TYR A 687 12.44 -48.91 -29.60
N ARG A 688 13.44 -48.35 -28.90
CA ARG A 688 14.49 -47.58 -29.54
C ARG A 688 15.33 -48.45 -30.49
N SER A 689 15.73 -49.64 -30.06
CA SER A 689 16.49 -50.57 -30.91
C SER A 689 15.71 -50.99 -32.16
N ILE A 690 14.42 -51.30 -32.01
CA ILE A 690 13.51 -51.62 -33.12
C ILE A 690 13.42 -50.42 -34.08
N ALA A 691 13.15 -49.21 -33.56
CA ALA A 691 13.05 -48.00 -34.36
C ALA A 691 14.35 -47.71 -35.14
N LEU A 692 15.52 -47.92 -34.54
CA LEU A 692 16.81 -47.70 -35.21
C LEU A 692 17.13 -48.73 -36.29
N SER A 693 16.62 -49.95 -36.15
CA SER A 693 16.75 -51.02 -37.15
C SER A 693 15.76 -50.86 -38.30
N GLN A 694 14.53 -50.46 -38.01
CA GLN A 694 13.46 -50.20 -38.99
C GLN A 694 13.23 -48.69 -39.15
N TRP A 695 14.30 -47.93 -39.40
CA TRP A 695 14.25 -46.46 -39.31
C TRP A 695 13.34 -45.83 -40.36
N GLN A 696 13.26 -46.38 -41.57
CA GLN A 696 12.38 -45.85 -42.62
C GLN A 696 10.91 -45.88 -42.17
N LEU A 697 10.50 -46.96 -41.50
CA LEU A 697 9.16 -47.14 -40.94
C LEU A 697 8.91 -46.17 -39.77
N PHE A 698 9.84 -46.09 -38.82
CA PHE A 698 9.61 -45.34 -37.57
C PHE A 698 10.05 -43.88 -37.57
N GLN A 699 10.70 -43.37 -38.63
CA GLN A 699 11.18 -41.99 -38.65
C GLN A 699 10.05 -40.98 -38.47
N GLN A 700 8.89 -41.22 -39.10
CA GLN A 700 7.76 -40.29 -39.05
C GLN A 700 7.01 -40.32 -37.69
N LEU A 701 7.02 -41.48 -37.04
CA LEU A 701 6.31 -41.78 -35.80
C LEU A 701 7.12 -41.44 -34.55
N LEU A 702 8.40 -41.82 -34.52
CA LEU A 702 9.25 -41.77 -33.32
C LEU A 702 10.42 -40.78 -33.42
N GLY A 703 10.62 -40.15 -34.59
CA GLY A 703 11.64 -39.12 -34.77
C GLY A 703 11.25 -37.79 -34.11
N TYR A 704 11.98 -37.39 -33.08
CA TYR A 704 11.79 -36.12 -32.36
C TYR A 704 12.90 -35.12 -32.70
N GLY A 705 12.54 -33.88 -33.04
CA GLY A 705 13.51 -32.83 -33.40
C GLY A 705 13.55 -32.53 -34.91
N LYS A 706 14.71 -32.11 -35.43
CA LYS A 706 14.83 -31.73 -36.85
C LYS A 706 15.09 -32.97 -37.72
N LYS A 707 14.37 -33.10 -38.84
CA LYS A 707 14.55 -34.22 -39.80
C LYS A 707 15.98 -34.34 -40.35
N THR A 708 16.77 -33.26 -40.33
CA THR A 708 18.17 -33.23 -40.78
C THR A 708 19.17 -33.83 -39.78
N GLU A 709 18.73 -34.17 -38.56
CA GLU A 709 19.59 -34.79 -37.53
C GLU A 709 19.72 -36.30 -37.73
N SER A 710 20.77 -36.92 -37.17
CA SER A 710 20.96 -38.37 -37.26
C SER A 710 19.85 -39.14 -36.54
N LYS A 711 19.59 -40.38 -36.96
CA LYS A 711 18.61 -41.28 -36.32
C LYS A 711 18.86 -41.47 -34.82
N ASP A 712 20.13 -41.48 -34.40
CA ASP A 712 20.51 -41.55 -32.98
C ASP A 712 20.09 -40.31 -32.18
N ARG A 713 20.17 -39.11 -32.78
CA ARG A 713 19.71 -37.87 -32.14
C ARG A 713 18.18 -37.82 -32.08
N GLN A 714 17.52 -38.19 -33.16
CA GLN A 714 16.05 -38.17 -33.23
C GLN A 714 15.37 -39.17 -32.28
N THR A 715 16.08 -40.24 -31.89
CA THR A 715 15.59 -41.24 -30.91
C THR A 715 16.15 -41.05 -29.50
N LYS A 716 16.94 -40.00 -29.25
CA LYS A 716 17.60 -39.77 -27.96
C LYS A 716 16.60 -39.62 -26.80
N TRP A 717 15.44 -39.03 -27.06
CA TRP A 717 14.39 -38.84 -26.07
C TRP A 717 13.91 -40.17 -25.44
N LEU A 718 13.92 -41.29 -26.18
CA LEU A 718 13.58 -42.62 -25.63
C LEU A 718 14.61 -43.09 -24.60
N GLN A 719 15.89 -42.75 -24.80
CA GLN A 719 16.93 -43.05 -23.84
C GLN A 719 16.76 -42.21 -22.57
N GLU A 720 16.48 -40.91 -22.73
CA GLU A 720 16.24 -39.99 -21.61
C GLU A 720 15.02 -40.43 -20.77
N ILE A 721 13.95 -40.92 -21.40
CA ILE A 721 12.80 -41.52 -20.69
C ILE A 721 13.20 -42.80 -19.95
N ASN A 722 13.98 -43.68 -20.57
CA ASN A 722 14.44 -44.91 -19.91
C ASN A 722 15.31 -44.63 -18.68
N GLU A 723 16.18 -43.61 -18.74
CA GLU A 723 16.95 -43.14 -17.59
C GLU A 723 16.03 -42.62 -16.48
N MET A 724 15.03 -41.81 -16.83
CA MET A 724 14.01 -41.31 -15.88
C MET A 724 13.17 -42.45 -15.28
N ARG A 725 12.82 -43.47 -16.06
CA ARG A 725 12.08 -44.68 -15.63
C ARG A 725 12.85 -45.43 -14.56
N ASN A 726 14.17 -45.60 -14.74
CA ASN A 726 15.00 -46.30 -13.76
C ASN A 726 15.08 -45.53 -12.43
N VAL A 727 15.12 -44.19 -12.47
CA VAL A 727 15.08 -43.35 -11.25
C VAL A 727 13.80 -43.60 -10.45
N VAL A 728 12.63 -43.61 -11.10
CA VAL A 728 11.35 -43.76 -10.39
C VAL A 728 11.02 -45.21 -10.03
N ALA A 729 11.59 -46.20 -10.72
CA ALA A 729 11.42 -47.62 -10.42
C ALA A 729 12.17 -48.04 -9.14
N HIS A 730 13.29 -47.38 -8.82
CA HIS A 730 14.10 -47.66 -7.63
C HIS A 730 13.83 -46.66 -6.50
N ALA A 731 12.65 -46.77 -5.89
CA ALA A 731 12.22 -45.88 -4.79
C ALA A 731 13.20 -45.86 -3.59
N SER A 732 13.95 -46.95 -3.38
CA SER A 732 14.97 -47.07 -2.31
C SER A 732 16.23 -46.22 -2.55
N SER A 733 16.46 -45.70 -3.76
CA SER A 733 17.64 -44.89 -4.09
C SER A 733 17.61 -43.48 -3.49
N GLY A 734 16.44 -42.99 -3.06
CA GLY A 734 16.26 -41.63 -2.55
C GLY A 734 16.38 -40.52 -3.60
N VAL A 735 16.57 -40.89 -4.88
CA VAL A 735 16.63 -39.98 -6.02
C VAL A 735 15.22 -39.73 -6.55
N SER A 736 14.91 -38.49 -6.92
CA SER A 736 13.61 -38.09 -7.45
C SER A 736 13.76 -37.24 -8.69
N LEU A 737 12.79 -37.31 -9.60
CA LEU A 737 12.78 -36.46 -10.79
C LEU A 737 12.43 -35.01 -10.42
N SER A 738 13.09 -34.06 -11.08
CA SER A 738 12.81 -32.63 -10.95
C SER A 738 11.47 -32.27 -11.58
N VAL A 739 10.92 -31.11 -11.22
CA VAL A 739 9.69 -30.60 -11.83
C VAL A 739 9.87 -30.36 -13.34
N GLU A 740 11.06 -29.94 -13.79
CA GLU A 740 11.33 -29.80 -15.23
C GLU A 740 11.35 -31.16 -15.95
N GLN A 741 11.92 -32.19 -15.33
CA GLN A 741 11.93 -33.55 -15.88
C GLN A 741 10.52 -34.12 -16.01
N VAL A 742 9.65 -33.90 -15.01
CA VAL A 742 8.23 -34.26 -15.09
C VAL A 742 7.53 -33.51 -16.23
N ALA A 743 7.78 -32.21 -16.39
CA ALA A 743 7.20 -31.43 -17.47
C ALA A 743 7.69 -31.89 -18.86
N LEU A 744 8.96 -32.32 -18.97
CA LEU A 744 9.52 -32.90 -20.18
C LEU A 744 8.80 -34.21 -20.55
N LEU A 745 8.57 -35.09 -19.57
CA LEU A 745 7.78 -36.32 -19.75
C LEU A 745 6.37 -36.02 -20.27
N GLU A 746 5.69 -35.02 -19.70
CA GLU A 746 4.35 -34.59 -20.17
C GLU A 746 4.38 -34.07 -21.60
N SER A 747 5.41 -33.30 -21.96
CA SER A 747 5.59 -32.79 -23.32
C SER A 747 5.80 -33.93 -24.33
N HIS A 748 6.59 -34.96 -23.98
CA HIS A 748 6.79 -36.12 -24.85
C HIS A 748 5.51 -36.96 -24.97
N GLU A 749 4.76 -37.17 -23.88
CA GLU A 749 3.47 -37.88 -23.92
C GLU A 749 2.49 -37.16 -24.85
N GLN A 750 2.35 -35.84 -24.71
CA GLN A 750 1.44 -35.06 -25.53
C GLN A 750 1.84 -35.06 -27.01
N TRP A 751 3.13 -34.90 -27.30
CA TRP A 751 3.66 -34.94 -28.66
C TRP A 751 3.39 -36.30 -29.33
N LEU A 752 3.68 -37.40 -28.63
CA LEU A 752 3.53 -38.74 -29.18
C LEU A 752 2.04 -39.08 -29.43
N ARG A 753 1.13 -38.63 -28.56
CA ARG A 753 -0.32 -38.75 -28.78
C ARG A 753 -0.81 -37.98 -30.00
N GLN A 754 -0.30 -36.76 -30.22
CA GLN A 754 -0.64 -35.98 -31.41
C GLN A 754 -0.14 -36.65 -32.69
N LYS A 755 1.05 -37.23 -32.64
CA LYS A 755 1.63 -37.98 -33.76
C LYS A 755 0.82 -39.23 -34.11
N GLN A 756 0.43 -40.02 -33.11
CA GLN A 756 -0.43 -41.19 -33.31
C GLN A 756 -1.77 -40.80 -33.96
N LYS A 757 -2.36 -39.67 -33.54
CA LYS A 757 -3.61 -39.19 -34.12
C LYS A 757 -3.45 -38.70 -35.56
N ALA A 758 -2.40 -37.92 -35.85
CA ALA A 758 -2.18 -37.38 -37.20
C ALA A 758 -1.94 -38.49 -38.24
N VAL A 759 -1.27 -39.58 -37.86
CA VAL A 759 -1.08 -40.73 -38.75
C VAL A 759 -2.36 -41.54 -38.95
N ALA A 760 -3.22 -41.62 -37.93
CA ALA A 760 -4.54 -42.23 -38.08
C ALA A 760 -5.46 -41.39 -39.01
N ASP A 761 -5.43 -40.07 -38.88
CA ASP A 761 -6.23 -39.16 -39.70
C ASP A 761 -5.73 -39.12 -41.18
N GLU A 762 -4.41 -39.25 -41.44
CA GLU A 762 -3.84 -39.36 -42.81
C GLU A 762 -4.17 -40.71 -43.50
N MET A 763 -4.38 -41.79 -42.74
CA MET A 763 -4.79 -43.09 -43.30
C MET A 763 -6.28 -43.16 -43.67
N ASP A 764 -7.15 -42.41 -42.99
CA ASP A 764 -8.58 -42.34 -43.32
C ASP A 764 -8.81 -41.51 -44.61
N GLU A 765 -8.07 -40.41 -44.82
CA GLU A 765 -8.18 -39.59 -46.05
C GLU A 765 -7.69 -40.30 -47.33
N ASP A 766 -6.71 -41.20 -47.24
CA ASP A 766 -6.24 -42.02 -48.38
C ASP A 766 -7.20 -43.18 -48.72
N SER A 767 -8.05 -43.62 -47.78
CA SER A 767 -9.08 -44.65 -48.04
C SER A 767 -10.29 -44.12 -48.81
N ASP A 768 -10.64 -42.84 -48.62
CA ASP A 768 -11.74 -42.18 -49.32
C ASP A 768 -11.40 -41.83 -50.79
N LEU A 769 -10.11 -41.81 -51.17
CA LEU A 769 -9.66 -41.51 -52.53
C LEU A 769 -9.53 -42.76 -53.44
N VAL A 770 -9.68 -43.97 -52.89
CA VAL A 770 -9.58 -45.23 -53.65
C VAL A 770 -10.95 -45.76 -54.07
N GLU A 771 -12.05 -45.42 -53.38
CA GLU A 771 -13.41 -45.84 -53.78
C GLU A 771 -13.96 -45.08 -55.00
N ASP A 772 -13.45 -43.88 -55.34
CA ASP A 772 -13.93 -43.10 -56.50
C ASP A 772 -13.24 -43.47 -57.84
N ALA A 773 -12.31 -44.43 -57.86
CA ALA A 773 -11.53 -44.80 -59.06
C ALA A 773 -11.92 -46.15 -59.71
N GLU A 774 -12.90 -46.89 -59.18
CA GLU A 774 -13.38 -48.17 -59.74
C GLU A 774 -14.82 -48.13 -60.33
N THR A 775 -15.35 -46.95 -60.64
CA THR A 775 -16.55 -46.80 -61.49
C THR A 775 -16.32 -45.85 -62.66
N GLU A 776 -15.70 -46.34 -63.73
CA GLU A 776 -15.96 -45.95 -65.13
C GLU A 776 -15.73 -47.13 -66.09
#